data_AF-A0A8C3CA01-F1
#
_entry.id   AF-A0A8C3CA01-F1
#
_cell.length_a   1.000
_cell.length_b   1.000
_cell.length_c   1.000
_cell.angle_alpha   90.00
_cell.angle_beta   90.00
_cell.angle_gamma   90.00
#
_symmetry.space_group_name_H-M   'P 1'
#
loop_
_entity.id
_entity.type
_entity.pdbx_description
1 polymer ?
#
loop_
_entity_poly.entity_id
_entity_poly.type
_entity_poly.pdbx_seq_one_letter_code
_entity_poly.pdbx_strand_id
1 'polypeptide(L)'
;MRRPQRRGPTPRAHARRFPPHSPPSSPQGLLPHGPAAPGPFPPAEGSPFIGRPALTGSPSACPALPPAAKSPPPAAPPPCRKLSVKAITDPQYLDSVGNPSVNGLYDLALGPPDSKEACATCMQNFSNCPGHFGHIELPLTVYNPLFFDKLYLLIRGSCLNCHMLTCTRAVVHLLLSQLKVLENGLLHAVHDLEVVLNRFLEQSADATALEIEEELNHHVHEMLQSQEPSDQCSNVKNVCECRNKLIAQFWKAHMTSKRCPNCKSRRSLVRKEHNSKLTVTYPSTVYRKSGEKGTVDEPAAIDETQLGKRGYLTPMTAKEFIMSLWKNEGFFLRYLFPGMDSDKSSGFSPDMFFLDLLVVPPSRYRPVNRIGDRMFTNGQTVNLQAVMKDAKLIRKLLVFMAKEQCQPIKTETGESNEPLDHSVLATIPGQTIADKLYNTWVRLQAHVNIVFDSDMDKLMTEKYPGIRQLLEKKEGLFRKHMMGKRVDFAARSVICPDMYIGTNEIGIPMVFATKLTYPQPVTPWNVKELRQAVINGPKVHPGASMVINEDGSRTVLSASSLTQREAIAKQLLTPSSGAPPTGLKIVCRHIKTGDVLLLNRQPTLHRPSIQAHRARILPGEKVLRLHYANCKAYNADFDGDEMNAHFPQSELGRAEAYTLAFTDEQYLVPKDGKPLPGLIQDHMISGVSMTTRGCFFTREQYMELVYRGLTDKKGRIKVFPPAIMKPQFHLSTGKYVILVNILLFMCLIYSEKPEKVILGSKFFPEELCFLFQVIIRNGELLCGVLDKAHFGSSAYGLVHCCYEIYGGETSGKVLTCLGRLFTAYLQLYRGFTMGIEDILVKPEADQKRQKIIEKSNQHGIEAVRAALNLPEATSCEEVQGKWQDAHLCKDQRDFNMVDLKFKEEVNNYNNEVNKVCMPLGLHRSFPENNLQLMVQSGAKGSTVNTVQISCLLGQIELEGRRPPLMASGKSLPCFQPYDFSPSSGGFVTGRFLTGIKPSVSLILILLTLKFI
;
A
#
# COMPACT_ATOMS: atom_id res chain seq x y z
N MET A 1 36.27 -42.88 -41.04
CA MET A 1 37.67 -42.66 -41.49
C MET A 1 38.34 -41.75 -40.47
N ARG A 2 39.57 -41.90 -39.98
CA ARG A 2 40.61 -42.96 -40.09
C ARG A 2 41.19 -43.22 -38.67
N ARG A 3 41.55 -44.48 -38.39
CA ARG A 3 42.49 -44.92 -37.32
C ARG A 3 43.94 -44.64 -37.78
N PRO A 4 45.00 -44.62 -36.93
CA PRO A 4 45.51 -45.82 -36.21
C PRO A 4 46.10 -45.57 -34.78
N GLN A 5 46.00 -46.51 -33.80
CA GLN A 5 46.96 -47.57 -33.39
C GLN A 5 48.27 -47.07 -32.71
N ARG A 6 48.96 -47.73 -31.73
CA ARG A 6 48.79 -49.06 -31.06
C ARG A 6 49.73 -49.25 -29.83
N ARG A 7 49.41 -50.30 -29.02
CA ARG A 7 50.21 -51.11 -28.04
C ARG A 7 50.28 -50.53 -26.60
N GLY A 8 49.99 -51.23 -25.49
CA GLY A 8 49.70 -52.65 -25.17
C GLY A 8 50.93 -53.41 -24.60
N PRO A 9 50.84 -54.44 -23.71
CA PRO A 9 49.65 -55.17 -23.20
C PRO A 9 49.63 -55.56 -21.66
N THR A 10 48.55 -56.25 -21.28
CA THR A 10 48.15 -57.20 -20.16
C THR A 10 49.23 -57.93 -19.29
N PRO A 11 48.95 -58.87 -18.30
CA PRO A 11 47.68 -59.52 -17.84
C PRO A 11 47.48 -59.89 -16.32
N ARG A 12 46.26 -60.36 -15.94
CA ARG A 12 45.90 -61.39 -14.89
C ARG A 12 46.31 -61.17 -13.39
N ALA A 13 45.93 -62.00 -12.40
CA ALA A 13 44.62 -62.55 -11.96
C ALA A 13 44.76 -63.34 -10.62
N HIS A 14 43.70 -63.39 -9.79
CA HIS A 14 43.39 -64.41 -8.74
C HIS A 14 44.16 -64.54 -7.38
N ALA A 15 43.37 -64.44 -6.29
CA ALA A 15 43.08 -65.49 -5.27
C ALA A 15 43.79 -65.59 -3.87
N ARG A 16 42.93 -65.72 -2.81
CA ARG A 16 43.09 -66.44 -1.50
C ARG A 16 44.08 -65.82 -0.46
N ARG A 17 44.01 -66.05 0.88
CA ARG A 17 42.99 -66.50 1.88
C ARG A 17 43.47 -66.11 3.32
N PHE A 18 42.53 -66.12 4.30
CA PHE A 18 42.62 -66.15 5.79
C PHE A 18 43.75 -66.99 6.47
N PRO A 19 43.88 -67.08 7.84
CA PRO A 19 43.65 -66.14 8.97
C PRO A 19 44.92 -66.13 9.91
N PRO A 20 44.93 -66.41 11.25
CA PRO A 20 44.14 -65.99 12.44
C PRO A 20 44.98 -65.39 13.62
N HIS A 21 44.34 -64.91 14.72
CA HIS A 21 44.53 -65.36 16.14
C HIS A 21 43.96 -64.39 17.21
N SER A 22 43.39 -64.96 18.28
CA SER A 22 43.04 -64.37 19.59
C SER A 22 43.56 -65.35 20.69
N PRO A 23 43.74 -64.96 21.99
CA PRO A 23 42.68 -65.03 23.04
C PRO A 23 42.90 -64.00 24.22
N PRO A 24 42.44 -64.18 25.49
CA PRO A 24 41.04 -64.20 25.99
C PRO A 24 40.71 -63.37 27.28
N SER A 25 39.41 -63.32 27.62
CA SER A 25 38.75 -63.34 28.96
C SER A 25 38.73 -62.12 29.93
N SER A 26 37.64 -62.08 30.74
CA SER A 26 37.10 -61.01 31.61
C SER A 26 37.29 -61.29 33.13
N PRO A 27 36.86 -60.41 34.06
CA PRO A 27 35.47 -60.50 34.61
C PRO A 27 34.80 -59.20 35.17
N GLN A 28 33.45 -59.21 35.24
CA GLN A 28 32.51 -58.59 36.24
C GLN A 28 32.55 -57.05 36.52
N GLY A 29 31.46 -56.35 36.87
CA GLY A 29 30.02 -56.68 36.97
C GLY A 29 29.18 -55.55 37.64
N LEU A 30 27.83 -55.69 37.60
CA LEU A 30 26.76 -54.90 38.29
C LEU A 30 26.10 -53.68 37.59
N LEU A 31 24.76 -53.71 37.65
CA LEU A 31 23.76 -52.67 37.32
C LEU A 31 23.10 -52.19 38.66
N PRO A 32 21.91 -51.54 38.70
CA PRO A 32 21.71 -50.10 38.51
C PRO A 32 21.01 -49.42 39.71
N HIS A 33 21.08 -48.09 39.83
CA HIS A 33 20.16 -47.31 40.68
C HIS A 33 19.60 -46.07 39.94
N GLY A 34 18.35 -45.74 40.25
CA GLY A 34 17.49 -44.86 39.44
C GLY A 34 17.64 -43.35 39.69
N PRO A 35 16.82 -42.53 39.00
CA PRO A 35 16.90 -41.08 39.05
C PRO A 35 16.24 -40.49 40.29
N ALA A 36 16.90 -39.52 40.93
CA ALA A 36 16.30 -38.65 41.94
C ALA A 36 16.06 -37.25 41.32
N ALA A 37 14.86 -36.70 41.52
CA ALA A 37 14.47 -35.40 41.02
C ALA A 37 14.94 -34.26 41.94
N PRO A 38 15.25 -33.06 41.41
CA PRO A 38 15.26 -31.82 42.17
C PRO A 38 13.88 -31.15 42.14
N GLY A 39 13.33 -30.84 43.32
CA GLY A 39 12.05 -30.14 43.49
C GLY A 39 12.14 -28.61 43.34
N PRO A 40 10.99 -27.90 43.34
CA PRO A 40 10.90 -26.47 43.01
C PRO A 40 10.89 -25.55 44.25
N PHE A 41 11.52 -24.37 44.16
CA PHE A 41 11.48 -23.30 45.18
C PHE A 41 11.83 -21.93 44.54
N PRO A 42 11.52 -20.76 45.16
CA PRO A 42 10.37 -19.93 44.74
C PRO A 42 10.76 -18.51 44.23
N PRO A 43 9.81 -17.65 43.82
CA PRO A 43 10.12 -16.29 43.35
C PRO A 43 10.22 -15.26 44.48
N ALA A 44 11.12 -14.28 44.35
CA ALA A 44 11.20 -13.09 45.21
C ALA A 44 11.83 -11.87 44.51
N GLU A 45 11.41 -10.70 44.96
CA GLU A 45 11.51 -9.35 44.41
C GLU A 45 12.90 -8.67 44.53
N GLY A 46 13.11 -7.52 43.85
CA GLY A 46 13.30 -6.31 44.67
C GLY A 46 14.63 -5.50 44.76
N SER A 47 15.47 -5.36 43.72
CA SER A 47 16.44 -4.22 43.57
C SER A 47 17.59 -4.06 44.62
N PRO A 48 18.52 -3.06 44.57
CA PRO A 48 19.05 -2.25 43.46
C PRO A 48 20.62 -2.14 43.40
N PHE A 49 21.12 -1.50 42.31
CA PHE A 49 22.34 -0.64 42.23
C PHE A 49 23.82 -1.15 42.15
N ILE A 50 24.57 -0.43 41.28
CA ILE A 50 26.04 -0.26 41.12
C ILE A 50 26.86 -1.35 40.38
N GLY A 51 27.65 -0.93 39.36
CA GLY A 51 28.76 -1.74 38.83
C GLY A 51 29.14 -1.68 37.34
N ARG A 52 29.01 -0.54 36.62
CA ARG A 52 29.56 -0.42 35.24
C ARG A 52 31.06 -0.09 35.27
N PRO A 53 31.97 -0.92 34.70
CA PRO A 53 33.32 -0.47 34.36
C PRO A 53 33.28 0.32 33.04
N ALA A 54 33.94 1.48 33.01
CA ALA A 54 34.06 2.31 31.82
C ALA A 54 35.18 1.79 30.90
N LEU A 55 34.89 1.65 29.60
CA LEU A 55 35.92 1.57 28.56
C LEU A 55 36.04 2.94 27.89
N THR A 56 37.26 3.46 27.87
CA THR A 56 37.60 4.83 27.51
C THR A 56 38.00 4.99 26.05
N GLY A 57 37.57 6.09 25.42
CA GLY A 57 38.34 6.74 24.34
C GLY A 57 38.17 6.19 22.92
N SER A 58 37.09 6.57 22.24
CA SER A 58 37.02 6.62 20.78
C SER A 58 36.82 8.06 20.31
N PRO A 59 37.63 8.60 19.39
CA PRO A 59 37.48 9.98 18.92
C PRO A 59 36.18 10.15 18.12
N SER A 60 35.54 11.29 18.33
CA SER A 60 34.24 11.73 17.80
C SER A 60 33.97 11.42 16.32
N ALA A 61 33.35 10.27 16.06
CA ALA A 61 32.40 10.16 14.96
C ALA A 61 31.05 10.67 15.48
N CYS A 62 30.60 11.84 15.02
CA CYS A 62 29.30 12.38 15.40
C CYS A 62 28.21 11.35 15.04
N PRO A 63 27.42 10.82 16.01
CA PRO A 63 26.25 10.05 15.66
C PRO A 63 25.33 10.99 14.89
N ALA A 64 25.03 10.65 13.63
CA ALA A 64 24.08 11.40 12.84
C ALA A 64 22.71 11.30 13.54
N LEU A 65 22.35 12.36 14.27
CA LEU A 65 21.08 12.45 14.97
C LEU A 65 19.96 12.14 13.98
N PRO A 66 19.19 11.05 14.15
CA PRO A 66 17.96 10.91 13.40
C PRO A 66 17.09 12.13 13.74
N PRO A 67 16.36 12.72 12.79
CA PRO A 67 15.51 13.88 13.05
C PRO A 67 14.37 13.47 14.00
N ALA A 68 14.64 13.55 15.31
CA ALA A 68 13.84 12.96 16.38
C ALA A 68 12.42 13.55 16.48
N ALA A 69 12.26 14.78 16.02
CA ALA A 69 10.97 15.32 15.60
C ALA A 69 11.20 16.18 14.36
N LYS A 70 10.35 16.01 13.34
CA LYS A 70 10.04 17.13 12.45
C LYS A 70 9.03 18.00 13.20
N SER A 71 9.52 19.02 13.88
CA SER A 71 8.64 20.16 14.15
C SER A 71 8.06 20.65 12.82
N PRO A 72 6.79 21.10 12.77
CA PRO A 72 6.41 22.05 11.72
C PRO A 72 7.43 23.20 11.74
N PRO A 73 7.77 23.77 10.57
CA PRO A 73 9.13 24.19 10.22
C PRO A 73 9.86 24.98 11.31
N PRO A 74 11.10 24.59 11.69
CA PRO A 74 11.87 25.34 12.66
C PRO A 74 12.28 26.71 12.07
N ALA A 75 12.14 27.73 12.91
CA ALA A 75 12.40 29.15 12.65
C ALA A 75 11.55 29.80 11.54
N ALA A 76 11.16 31.06 11.77
CA ALA A 76 10.90 31.97 10.66
C ALA A 76 12.13 31.95 9.74
N PRO A 77 11.97 31.88 8.40
CA PRO A 77 13.13 31.88 7.52
C PRO A 77 13.94 33.15 7.80
N PRO A 78 15.25 33.06 8.14
CA PRO A 78 16.08 34.26 8.31
C PRO A 78 15.91 35.07 7.03
N PRO A 79 15.50 36.36 7.15
CA PRO A 79 14.67 37.08 6.19
C PRO A 79 15.19 36.80 4.78
N CYS A 80 14.39 36.16 3.92
CA CYS A 80 14.85 35.20 2.89
C CYS A 80 16.04 35.66 2.02
N ARG A 81 16.25 36.97 1.87
CA ARG A 81 17.53 37.61 1.48
C ARG A 81 18.79 36.99 2.12
N LYS A 82 18.76 36.51 3.38
CA LYS A 82 19.90 35.87 4.08
C LYS A 82 20.15 34.42 3.64
N LEU A 83 19.13 33.69 3.21
CA LEU A 83 19.24 32.33 2.67
C LEU A 83 19.48 32.32 1.15
N SER A 84 19.02 33.36 0.47
CA SER A 84 19.24 33.56 -0.94
C SER A 84 20.68 33.97 -1.22
N VAL A 85 21.34 33.27 -2.12
CA VAL A 85 22.70 33.61 -2.56
C VAL A 85 22.70 34.72 -3.61
N LYS A 86 21.62 34.86 -4.41
CA LYS A 86 21.57 35.86 -5.49
C LYS A 86 20.16 36.42 -5.75
N ALA A 87 20.10 37.72 -6.06
CA ALA A 87 18.89 38.36 -6.57
C ALA A 87 18.79 38.14 -8.09
N ILE A 88 17.63 37.68 -8.56
CA ILE A 88 17.39 37.31 -9.95
C ILE A 88 16.56 38.41 -10.61
N THR A 89 17.11 39.04 -11.66
CA THR A 89 16.62 40.31 -12.23
C THR A 89 16.33 40.23 -13.73
N ASP A 90 16.99 39.32 -14.46
CA ASP A 90 16.79 39.14 -15.89
C ASP A 90 15.75 38.04 -16.20
N PRO A 91 14.64 38.35 -16.88
CA PRO A 91 13.69 37.32 -17.32
C PRO A 91 14.23 36.45 -18.47
N GLN A 92 15.37 36.74 -19.09
CA GLN A 92 15.99 35.79 -20.03
C GLN A 92 16.68 34.65 -19.26
N TYR A 93 16.57 33.43 -19.76
CA TYR A 93 17.06 32.22 -19.08
C TYR A 93 18.32 31.63 -19.74
N LEU A 94 18.53 31.89 -21.03
CA LEU A 94 19.75 31.57 -21.78
C LEU A 94 20.14 32.78 -22.64
N ASP A 95 21.43 32.92 -22.92
CA ASP A 95 21.97 33.87 -23.90
C ASP A 95 21.75 33.38 -25.35
N SER A 96 22.16 34.19 -26.34
CA SER A 96 22.07 33.84 -27.77
C SER A 96 22.97 32.67 -28.19
N VAL A 97 23.88 32.22 -27.33
CA VAL A 97 24.84 31.12 -27.56
C VAL A 97 24.38 29.83 -26.87
N GLY A 98 23.38 29.90 -25.99
CA GLY A 98 22.82 28.77 -25.25
C GLY A 98 23.42 28.54 -23.87
N ASN A 99 24.18 29.49 -23.31
CA ASN A 99 24.67 29.46 -21.93
C ASN A 99 23.65 30.10 -20.97
N PRO A 100 23.67 29.81 -19.66
CA PRO A 100 22.81 30.46 -18.68
C PRO A 100 23.01 31.99 -18.62
N SER A 101 21.92 32.77 -18.72
CA SER A 101 22.01 34.23 -18.62
C SER A 101 22.44 34.68 -17.21
N VAL A 102 23.32 35.68 -17.15
CA VAL A 102 23.80 36.26 -15.89
C VAL A 102 22.66 37.02 -15.21
N ASN A 103 22.42 36.72 -13.93
CA ASN A 103 21.27 37.19 -13.15
C ASN A 103 19.90 36.67 -13.66
N GLY A 104 19.90 35.65 -14.52
CA GLY A 104 18.72 34.95 -15.03
C GLY A 104 18.30 33.74 -14.18
N LEU A 105 17.20 33.08 -14.57
CA LEU A 105 16.60 31.98 -13.80
C LEU A 105 17.41 30.67 -13.74
N TYR A 106 18.53 30.56 -14.47
CA TYR A 106 19.47 29.43 -14.43
C TYR A 106 20.91 29.86 -14.08
N ASP A 107 21.10 31.05 -13.50
CA ASP A 107 22.41 31.54 -13.06
C ASP A 107 23.19 30.50 -12.24
N LEU A 108 24.48 30.34 -12.55
CA LEU A 108 25.35 29.32 -11.95
C LEU A 108 25.50 29.43 -10.42
N ALA A 109 25.19 30.59 -9.83
CA ALA A 109 25.09 30.75 -8.38
C ALA A 109 23.95 29.91 -7.76
N LEU A 110 22.88 29.62 -8.50
CA LEU A 110 21.79 28.73 -8.05
C LEU A 110 22.14 27.24 -8.17
N GLY A 111 23.31 26.93 -8.75
CA GLY A 111 23.76 25.60 -9.13
C GLY A 111 23.68 25.38 -10.65
N PRO A 112 24.60 24.58 -11.22
CA PRO A 112 24.66 24.37 -12.66
C PRO A 112 23.42 23.58 -13.15
N PRO A 113 22.85 23.91 -14.32
CA PRO A 113 21.76 23.15 -14.92
C PRO A 113 22.22 21.85 -15.59
N ASP A 114 23.50 21.74 -15.98
CA ASP A 114 24.08 20.58 -16.66
C ASP A 114 25.44 20.19 -16.03
N SER A 115 25.86 18.95 -16.27
CA SER A 115 27.13 18.33 -15.88
C SER A 115 28.40 19.03 -16.39
N LYS A 116 28.29 19.88 -17.41
CA LYS A 116 29.41 20.58 -18.05
C LYS A 116 29.92 21.78 -17.24
N GLU A 117 29.10 22.31 -16.34
CA GLU A 117 29.33 23.56 -15.62
C GLU A 117 29.51 23.30 -14.13
N ALA A 118 30.29 24.16 -13.47
CA ALA A 118 30.47 24.15 -12.02
C ALA A 118 29.59 25.23 -11.36
N CYS A 119 29.19 25.00 -10.11
CA CYS A 119 28.45 26.00 -9.35
C CYS A 119 29.34 27.19 -8.95
N ALA A 120 28.91 28.42 -9.25
CA ALA A 120 29.66 29.63 -8.86
C ALA A 120 29.72 29.87 -7.34
N THR A 121 28.89 29.17 -6.55
CA THR A 121 28.78 29.35 -5.08
C THR A 121 29.54 28.29 -4.29
N CYS A 122 29.34 27.00 -4.59
CA CYS A 122 30.02 25.91 -3.89
C CYS A 122 31.18 25.28 -4.66
N MET A 123 31.44 25.70 -5.90
CA MET A 123 32.48 25.15 -6.79
C MET A 123 32.38 23.64 -7.04
N GLN A 124 31.20 23.05 -6.81
CA GLN A 124 30.92 21.63 -7.05
C GLN A 124 30.18 21.42 -8.37
N ASN A 125 30.44 20.26 -8.99
CA ASN A 125 29.77 19.80 -10.20
C ASN A 125 28.30 19.42 -9.92
N PHE A 126 27.50 19.29 -10.99
CA PHE A 126 26.07 18.96 -10.96
C PHE A 126 25.67 17.82 -10.01
N SER A 127 26.47 16.76 -9.87
CA SER A 127 26.16 15.61 -9.00
C SER A 127 26.26 15.90 -7.51
N ASN A 128 27.22 16.74 -7.10
CA ASN A 128 27.53 16.96 -5.68
C ASN A 128 26.88 18.24 -5.15
N CYS A 129 26.81 19.29 -5.96
CA CYS A 129 26.20 20.58 -5.58
C CYS A 129 24.74 20.38 -5.10
N PRO A 130 24.39 20.75 -3.86
CA PRO A 130 23.01 20.61 -3.35
C PRO A 130 22.01 21.54 -4.08
N GLY A 131 22.52 22.59 -4.73
CA GLY A 131 21.77 23.71 -5.27
C GLY A 131 21.56 24.81 -4.22
N HIS A 132 21.47 26.06 -4.67
CA HIS A 132 21.32 27.23 -3.80
C HIS A 132 20.07 28.04 -4.15
N PHE A 133 19.43 28.63 -3.15
CA PHE A 133 18.24 29.45 -3.35
C PHE A 133 18.59 30.84 -3.88
N GLY A 134 17.72 31.37 -4.73
CA GLY A 134 17.71 32.78 -5.13
C GLY A 134 16.45 33.48 -4.65
N HIS A 135 16.31 34.76 -4.97
CA HIS A 135 15.04 35.47 -4.82
C HIS A 135 14.80 36.46 -5.96
N ILE A 136 13.52 36.71 -6.24
CA ILE A 136 13.01 37.81 -7.05
C ILE A 136 12.45 38.85 -6.07
N GLU A 137 12.91 40.08 -6.18
CA GLU A 137 12.43 41.19 -5.35
C GLU A 137 11.23 41.88 -6.02
N LEU A 138 10.08 41.86 -5.35
CA LEU A 138 8.83 42.40 -5.89
C LEU A 138 8.81 43.92 -5.66
N PRO A 139 8.54 44.75 -6.67
CA PRO A 139 8.55 46.21 -6.53
C PRO A 139 7.36 46.76 -5.74
N LEU A 140 6.31 45.94 -5.56
CA LEU A 140 5.13 46.23 -4.75
C LEU A 140 4.77 44.95 -3.98
N THR A 141 4.39 45.09 -2.71
CA THR A 141 3.89 43.99 -1.88
C THR A 141 2.71 43.29 -2.55
N VAL A 142 2.68 41.96 -2.52
CA VAL A 142 1.51 41.16 -2.95
C VAL A 142 0.97 40.34 -1.79
N TYR A 143 -0.27 39.88 -1.87
CA TYR A 143 -0.85 38.94 -0.91
C TYR A 143 -0.22 37.55 -1.05
N ASN A 144 0.02 36.86 0.07
CA ASN A 144 0.44 35.46 0.07
C ASN A 144 -0.75 34.55 -0.28
N PRO A 145 -0.72 33.80 -1.41
CA PRO A 145 -1.88 33.02 -1.86
C PRO A 145 -2.31 31.93 -0.87
N LEU A 146 -1.35 31.37 -0.11
CA LEU A 146 -1.59 30.27 0.83
C LEU A 146 -2.35 30.73 2.09
N PHE A 147 -2.13 31.99 2.53
CA PHE A 147 -2.76 32.54 3.74
C PHE A 147 -3.88 33.54 3.43
N PHE A 148 -4.17 33.82 2.16
CA PHE A 148 -5.18 34.79 1.72
C PHE A 148 -6.56 34.56 2.37
N ASP A 149 -6.99 33.30 2.52
CA ASP A 149 -8.28 32.99 3.15
C ASP A 149 -8.31 33.30 4.66
N LYS A 150 -7.18 33.15 5.35
CA LYS A 150 -7.04 33.53 6.77
C LYS A 150 -6.96 35.05 6.93
N LEU A 151 -6.21 35.72 6.05
CA LEU A 151 -6.16 37.18 5.95
C LEU A 151 -7.57 37.77 5.71
N TYR A 152 -8.33 37.20 4.76
CA TYR A 152 -9.70 37.62 4.49
C TYR A 152 -10.62 37.47 5.72
N LEU A 153 -10.51 36.36 6.46
CA LEU A 153 -11.27 36.16 7.71
C LEU A 153 -10.89 37.20 8.78
N LEU A 154 -9.59 37.49 8.95
CA LEU A 154 -9.09 38.52 9.88
C LEU A 154 -9.63 39.91 9.54
N ILE A 155 -9.39 40.39 8.32
CA ILE A 155 -9.85 41.72 7.88
C ILE A 155 -11.38 41.81 8.00
N ARG A 156 -12.12 40.76 7.59
CA ARG A 156 -13.57 40.70 7.74
C ARG A 156 -14.03 40.72 9.21
N GLY A 157 -13.32 40.06 10.12
CA GLY A 157 -13.64 39.98 11.56
C GLY A 157 -13.26 41.21 12.37
N SER A 158 -12.43 42.09 11.81
CA SER A 158 -11.93 43.32 12.44
C SER A 158 -12.69 44.58 12.02
N CYS A 159 -12.55 45.66 12.80
CA CYS A 159 -13.09 46.97 12.48
C CYS A 159 -12.03 47.87 11.83
N LEU A 160 -12.29 48.33 10.59
CA LEU A 160 -11.39 49.23 9.85
C LEU A 160 -11.21 50.63 10.48
N ASN A 161 -11.99 51.00 11.50
CA ASN A 161 -11.98 52.34 12.11
C ASN A 161 -11.31 52.39 13.49
N CYS A 162 -11.29 51.28 14.24
CA CYS A 162 -10.65 51.24 15.57
C CYS A 162 -9.60 50.11 15.70
N HIS A 163 -9.30 49.39 14.62
CA HIS A 163 -8.27 48.35 14.55
C HIS A 163 -8.39 47.30 15.69
N MET A 164 -9.62 46.92 16.05
CA MET A 164 -9.93 45.85 17.02
C MET A 164 -10.85 44.81 16.40
N LEU A 165 -11.00 43.65 17.04
CA LEU A 165 -11.93 42.62 16.64
C LEU A 165 -13.40 43.04 16.86
N THR A 166 -14.33 42.47 16.09
CA THR A 166 -15.78 42.84 16.13
C THR A 166 -16.61 42.02 17.13
N CYS A 167 -15.97 41.18 17.93
CA CYS A 167 -16.57 40.43 19.05
C CYS A 167 -16.50 41.20 20.37
N THR A 168 -17.27 40.77 21.37
CA THR A 168 -17.19 41.30 22.75
C THR A 168 -15.95 40.79 23.47
N ARG A 169 -15.41 41.57 24.41
CA ARG A 169 -14.19 41.22 25.17
C ARG A 169 -14.34 39.91 25.95
N ALA A 170 -15.47 39.68 26.60
CA ALA A 170 -15.76 38.45 27.33
C ALA A 170 -15.48 37.16 26.50
N VAL A 171 -15.88 37.15 25.22
CA VAL A 171 -15.65 36.00 24.32
C VAL A 171 -14.17 35.85 23.93
N VAL A 172 -13.42 36.95 23.84
CA VAL A 172 -11.98 36.93 23.57
C VAL A 172 -11.22 36.30 24.74
N HIS A 173 -11.50 36.74 25.97
CA HIS A 173 -10.85 36.21 27.17
C HIS A 173 -11.33 34.77 27.50
N LEU A 174 -12.58 34.41 27.19
CA LEU A 174 -13.07 33.02 27.26
C LEU A 174 -12.26 32.10 26.34
N LEU A 175 -12.22 32.39 25.04
CA LEU A 175 -11.53 31.53 24.08
C LEU A 175 -10.01 31.49 24.35
N LEU A 176 -9.41 32.60 24.79
CA LEU A 176 -8.02 32.63 25.24
C LEU A 176 -7.78 31.64 26.39
N SER A 177 -8.66 31.64 27.38
CA SER A 177 -8.59 30.76 28.55
C SER A 177 -8.80 29.29 28.17
N GLN A 178 -9.80 29.00 27.34
CA GLN A 178 -10.04 27.66 26.77
C GLN A 178 -8.82 27.16 25.96
N LEU A 179 -8.15 28.02 25.20
CA LEU A 179 -6.95 27.67 24.43
C LEU A 179 -5.73 27.39 25.32
N LYS A 180 -5.47 28.21 26.36
CA LYS A 180 -4.41 27.96 27.37
C LYS A 180 -4.59 26.60 28.04
N VAL A 181 -5.82 26.28 28.42
CA VAL A 181 -6.22 25.03 29.08
C VAL A 181 -6.07 23.82 28.13
N LEU A 182 -6.46 23.98 26.85
CA LEU A 182 -6.26 22.95 25.82
C LEU A 182 -4.79 22.67 25.51
N GLU A 183 -3.90 23.65 25.60
CA GLU A 183 -2.45 23.44 25.41
C GLU A 183 -1.84 22.54 26.49
N ASN A 184 -2.50 22.42 27.66
CA ASN A 184 -2.16 21.49 28.73
C ASN A 184 -2.99 20.18 28.67
N GLY A 185 -3.81 19.99 27.62
CA GLY A 185 -4.58 18.76 27.37
C GLY A 185 -5.90 18.63 28.13
N LEU A 186 -6.31 19.64 28.89
CA LEU A 186 -7.50 19.62 29.75
C LEU A 186 -8.79 19.84 28.93
N LEU A 187 -9.46 18.75 28.54
CA LEU A 187 -10.69 18.83 27.71
C LEU A 187 -11.96 19.21 28.49
N HIS A 188 -12.08 18.82 29.77
CA HIS A 188 -13.28 19.11 30.58
C HIS A 188 -13.39 20.62 30.87
N ALA A 189 -12.28 21.21 31.33
CA ALA A 189 -12.13 22.60 31.71
C ALA A 189 -12.52 23.60 30.60
N VAL A 190 -12.51 23.21 29.33
CA VAL A 190 -13.03 24.02 28.22
C VAL A 190 -14.52 24.36 28.40
N HIS A 191 -15.31 23.37 28.81
CA HIS A 191 -16.74 23.53 29.05
C HIS A 191 -17.01 24.19 30.40
N ASP A 192 -16.21 23.85 31.42
CA ASP A 192 -16.35 24.44 32.75
C ASP A 192 -16.11 25.97 32.73
N LEU A 193 -15.12 26.45 31.96
CA LEU A 193 -14.87 27.88 31.76
C LEU A 193 -16.05 28.64 31.12
N GLU A 194 -16.84 27.98 30.25
CA GLU A 194 -18.04 28.58 29.66
C GLU A 194 -19.17 28.71 30.69
N VAL A 195 -19.32 27.71 31.57
CA VAL A 195 -20.28 27.75 32.70
C VAL A 195 -19.88 28.81 33.73
N VAL A 196 -18.60 28.91 34.08
CA VAL A 196 -18.08 29.92 35.01
C VAL A 196 -18.31 31.34 34.50
N LEU A 197 -18.03 31.61 33.22
CA LEU A 197 -18.30 32.93 32.64
C LEU A 197 -19.80 33.28 32.65
N ASN A 198 -20.67 32.35 32.27
CA ASN A 198 -22.12 32.60 32.26
C ASN A 198 -22.64 32.92 33.68
N ARG A 199 -22.22 32.14 34.69
CA ARG A 199 -22.55 32.39 36.11
C ARG A 199 -22.06 33.75 36.58
N PHE A 200 -20.85 34.17 36.19
CA PHE A 200 -20.30 35.48 36.54
C PHE A 200 -21.09 36.63 35.89
N LEU A 201 -21.43 36.51 34.61
CA LEU A 201 -22.23 37.52 33.89
C LEU A 201 -23.68 37.62 34.40
N GLU A 202 -24.25 36.53 34.95
CA GLU A 202 -25.55 36.55 35.64
C GLU A 202 -25.50 37.29 36.99
N GLN A 203 -24.36 37.27 37.68
CA GLN A 203 -24.16 37.93 38.97
C GLN A 203 -23.75 39.40 38.83
N SER A 204 -22.98 39.73 37.78
CA SER A 204 -22.50 41.09 37.49
C SER A 204 -22.70 41.45 36.01
N ALA A 205 -23.89 41.96 35.69
CA ALA A 205 -24.30 42.27 34.31
C ALA A 205 -23.48 43.41 33.64
N ASP A 206 -22.92 44.33 34.42
CA ASP A 206 -22.11 45.46 33.96
C ASP A 206 -20.59 45.26 34.20
N ALA A 207 -20.14 44.01 34.42
CA ALA A 207 -18.74 43.69 34.73
C ALA A 207 -17.75 44.23 33.69
N THR A 208 -16.62 44.78 34.16
CA THR A 208 -15.59 45.32 33.28
C THR A 208 -14.77 44.21 32.61
N ALA A 209 -14.12 44.55 31.49
CA ALA A 209 -13.32 43.57 30.75
C ALA A 209 -12.10 43.05 31.55
N LEU A 210 -11.67 43.76 32.59
CA LEU A 210 -10.59 43.35 33.49
C LEU A 210 -11.09 42.34 34.52
N GLU A 211 -12.22 42.61 35.18
CA GLU A 211 -12.86 41.68 36.13
C GLU A 211 -13.11 40.29 35.50
N ILE A 212 -13.61 40.28 34.26
CA ILE A 212 -13.84 39.04 33.48
C ILE A 212 -12.53 38.31 33.15
N GLU A 213 -11.44 39.05 32.92
CA GLU A 213 -10.13 38.46 32.65
C GLU A 213 -9.48 37.90 33.93
N GLU A 214 -9.65 38.58 35.07
CA GLU A 214 -9.12 38.15 36.38
C GLU A 214 -9.80 36.87 36.87
N GLU A 215 -11.14 36.81 36.86
CA GLU A 215 -11.92 35.62 37.25
C GLU A 215 -11.56 34.39 36.39
N LEU A 216 -11.49 34.55 35.06
CA LEU A 216 -11.13 33.45 34.15
C LEU A 216 -9.68 33.01 34.34
N ASN A 217 -8.72 33.93 34.49
CA ASN A 217 -7.33 33.56 34.73
C ASN A 217 -7.13 32.91 36.11
N HIS A 218 -7.86 33.34 37.15
CA HIS A 218 -7.82 32.72 38.47
C HIS A 218 -8.19 31.24 38.39
N HIS A 219 -9.34 30.94 37.79
CA HIS A 219 -9.81 29.56 37.66
C HIS A 219 -8.93 28.71 36.74
N VAL A 220 -8.36 29.29 35.67
CA VAL A 220 -7.32 28.62 34.86
C VAL A 220 -6.08 28.29 35.69
N HIS A 221 -5.63 29.19 36.58
CA HIS A 221 -4.47 28.94 37.44
C HIS A 221 -4.74 27.84 38.47
N GLU A 222 -5.93 27.78 39.08
CA GLU A 222 -6.33 26.68 39.97
C GLU A 222 -6.28 25.32 39.23
N MET A 223 -6.89 25.25 38.05
CA MET A 223 -6.92 24.03 37.24
C MET A 223 -5.50 23.57 36.83
N LEU A 224 -4.62 24.50 36.45
CA LEU A 224 -3.23 24.18 36.09
C LEU A 224 -2.36 23.81 37.30
N GLN A 225 -2.64 24.32 38.50
CA GLN A 225 -1.92 23.92 39.73
C GLN A 225 -2.35 22.53 40.22
N SER A 226 -3.54 22.06 39.86
CA SER A 226 -4.04 20.73 40.24
C SER A 226 -3.40 19.55 39.50
N GLN A 227 -2.60 19.81 38.45
CA GLN A 227 -1.85 18.78 37.72
C GLN A 227 -0.41 18.63 38.23
N GLU A 228 0.03 17.38 38.41
CA GLU A 228 1.46 17.08 38.47
C GLU A 228 2.15 17.41 37.12
N PRO A 229 3.43 17.82 37.12
CA PRO A 229 4.18 18.15 35.92
C PRO A 229 4.61 16.90 35.13
N SER A 230 3.62 16.18 34.61
CA SER A 230 3.76 14.91 33.87
C SER A 230 3.40 15.08 32.39
N ASP A 231 4.43 15.16 31.55
CA ASP A 231 4.41 15.11 30.08
C ASP A 231 3.50 16.10 29.30
N GLN A 232 4.12 16.85 28.38
CA GLN A 232 3.47 17.81 27.49
C GLN A 232 2.49 17.15 26.49
N CYS A 233 1.26 16.88 26.93
CA CYS A 233 0.23 16.17 26.16
C CYS A 233 -0.51 17.05 25.13
N SER A 234 0.14 18.12 24.65
CA SER A 234 -0.48 19.22 23.88
C SER A 234 -0.99 18.85 22.48
N ASN A 235 -0.54 17.72 21.91
CA ASN A 235 -0.78 17.32 20.52
C ASN A 235 -1.56 16.00 20.37
N VAL A 236 -2.48 15.69 21.28
CA VAL A 236 -3.42 14.56 21.12
C VAL A 236 -4.51 14.92 20.10
N LYS A 237 -4.90 13.97 19.24
CA LYS A 237 -5.92 14.16 18.18
C LYS A 237 -7.21 14.84 18.70
N ASN A 238 -7.72 14.42 19.86
CA ASN A 238 -8.95 14.96 20.43
C ASN A 238 -8.80 16.44 20.85
N VAL A 239 -7.63 16.82 21.37
CA VAL A 239 -7.27 18.21 21.72
C VAL A 239 -7.20 19.07 20.45
N CYS A 240 -6.54 18.58 19.40
CA CYS A 240 -6.47 19.26 18.11
C CYS A 240 -7.86 19.41 17.46
N GLU A 241 -8.72 18.39 17.53
CA GLU A 241 -10.11 18.48 17.05
C GLU A 241 -10.94 19.48 17.86
N CYS A 242 -10.82 19.49 19.18
CA CYS A 242 -11.50 20.46 20.05
C CYS A 242 -11.05 21.89 19.73
N ARG A 243 -9.74 22.15 19.69
CA ARG A 243 -9.14 23.45 19.29
C ARG A 243 -9.67 23.93 17.95
N ASN A 244 -9.70 23.05 16.94
CA ASN A 244 -10.23 23.40 15.62
C ASN A 244 -11.74 23.67 15.61
N LYS A 245 -12.54 22.93 16.40
CA LYS A 245 -13.99 23.15 16.56
C LYS A 245 -14.26 24.50 17.23
N LEU A 246 -13.59 24.82 18.35
CA LEU A 246 -13.72 26.10 19.05
C LEU A 246 -13.37 27.28 18.14
N ILE A 247 -12.22 27.24 17.46
CA ILE A 247 -11.80 28.31 16.54
C ILE A 247 -12.82 28.47 15.40
N ALA A 248 -13.32 27.37 14.82
CA ALA A 248 -14.33 27.43 13.75
C ALA A 248 -15.69 27.98 14.25
N GLN A 249 -16.13 27.60 15.45
CA GLN A 249 -17.33 28.15 16.11
C GLN A 249 -17.18 29.64 16.37
N PHE A 250 -16.03 30.08 16.90
CA PHE A 250 -15.73 31.47 17.18
C PHE A 250 -15.86 32.38 15.95
N TRP A 251 -15.23 32.00 14.83
CA TRP A 251 -15.35 32.73 13.56
C TRP A 251 -16.77 32.74 13.00
N LYS A 252 -17.57 31.69 13.24
CA LYS A 252 -18.94 31.56 12.72
C LYS A 252 -19.97 32.33 13.56
N ALA A 253 -19.88 32.26 14.88
CA ALA A 253 -20.84 32.84 15.80
C ALA A 253 -20.56 34.33 16.06
N HIS A 254 -19.37 34.66 16.58
CA HIS A 254 -19.12 35.96 17.22
C HIS A 254 -18.63 37.06 16.26
N MET A 255 -18.06 36.69 15.10
CA MET A 255 -17.56 37.63 14.08
C MET A 255 -18.63 38.12 13.09
N THR A 256 -19.92 38.06 13.47
CA THR A 256 -21.07 38.37 12.59
C THR A 256 -21.74 39.71 12.87
N SER A 257 -21.33 40.44 13.93
CA SER A 257 -21.97 41.70 14.33
C SER A 257 -22.05 42.74 13.21
N LYS A 258 -23.14 43.51 13.20
CA LYS A 258 -23.41 44.62 12.26
C LYS A 258 -22.78 45.95 12.68
N ARG A 259 -22.47 46.13 13.97
CA ARG A 259 -21.80 47.31 14.55
C ARG A 259 -20.62 46.84 15.41
N CYS A 260 -19.52 47.58 15.42
CA CYS A 260 -18.41 47.27 16.32
C CYS A 260 -18.82 47.49 17.79
N PRO A 261 -18.64 46.53 18.71
CA PRO A 261 -18.93 46.73 20.13
C PRO A 261 -18.13 47.89 20.75
N ASN A 262 -16.86 48.06 20.31
CA ASN A 262 -15.91 48.97 20.96
C ASN A 262 -16.07 50.43 20.51
N CYS A 263 -16.27 50.68 19.21
CA CYS A 263 -16.39 52.04 18.65
C CYS A 263 -17.79 52.39 18.11
N LYS A 264 -18.77 51.47 18.18
CA LYS A 264 -20.17 51.62 17.73
C LYS A 264 -20.40 51.91 16.23
N SER A 265 -19.34 52.19 15.45
CA SER A 265 -19.38 52.35 13.99
C SER A 265 -19.97 51.13 13.26
N ARG A 266 -20.64 51.38 12.13
CA ARG A 266 -21.15 50.32 11.23
C ARG A 266 -19.98 49.58 10.59
N ARG A 267 -20.14 48.27 10.39
CA ARG A 267 -19.12 47.41 9.79
C ARG A 267 -18.96 47.66 8.28
N SER A 268 -17.73 47.86 7.82
CA SER A 268 -17.38 47.88 6.39
C SER A 268 -17.57 46.49 5.76
N LEU A 269 -18.18 46.43 4.57
CA LEU A 269 -18.43 45.15 3.90
C LEU A 269 -17.23 44.75 3.05
N VAL A 270 -16.50 43.73 3.47
CA VAL A 270 -15.32 43.19 2.78
C VAL A 270 -15.68 41.96 1.95
N ARG A 271 -15.45 42.02 0.65
CA ARG A 271 -15.63 40.91 -0.31
C ARG A 271 -14.27 40.51 -0.90
N LYS A 272 -14.09 39.23 -1.19
CA LYS A 272 -12.95 38.72 -1.95
C LYS A 272 -13.38 38.33 -3.35
N GLU A 273 -12.52 38.57 -4.34
CA GLU A 273 -12.73 38.11 -5.71
C GLU A 273 -11.46 37.34 -6.17
N HIS A 274 -11.66 36.10 -6.63
CA HIS A 274 -10.62 35.23 -7.24
C HIS A 274 -9.31 35.07 -6.44
N ASN A 275 -9.34 35.26 -5.12
CA ASN A 275 -8.17 35.27 -4.24
C ASN A 275 -7.02 36.18 -4.73
N SER A 276 -7.36 37.25 -5.46
CA SER A 276 -6.40 38.21 -6.04
C SER A 276 -6.72 39.67 -5.68
N LYS A 277 -7.96 39.99 -5.29
CA LYS A 277 -8.36 41.32 -4.84
C LYS A 277 -9.37 41.27 -3.70
N LEU A 278 -9.33 42.31 -2.87
CA LEU A 278 -10.28 42.59 -1.80
C LEU A 278 -11.02 43.89 -2.12
N THR A 279 -12.35 43.84 -2.16
CA THR A 279 -13.22 45.01 -2.34
C THR A 279 -13.89 45.36 -1.01
N VAL A 280 -13.82 46.63 -0.63
CA VAL A 280 -14.35 47.17 0.62
C VAL A 280 -15.44 48.19 0.30
N THR A 281 -16.61 48.02 0.91
CA THR A 281 -17.65 49.06 0.91
C THR A 281 -17.64 49.75 2.27
N TYR A 282 -17.24 51.02 2.31
CA TYR A 282 -17.20 51.80 3.54
C TYR A 282 -18.61 52.22 3.98
N PRO A 283 -18.90 52.29 5.29
CA PRO A 283 -20.19 52.74 5.78
C PRO A 283 -20.43 54.21 5.43
N SER A 284 -21.70 54.60 5.27
CA SER A 284 -22.09 56.00 5.00
C SER A 284 -21.95 56.92 6.22
N THR A 285 -21.84 56.35 7.43
CA THR A 285 -21.66 57.09 8.69
C THR A 285 -20.67 56.36 9.60
N VAL A 286 -19.74 57.13 10.17
CA VAL A 286 -18.69 56.68 11.10
C VAL A 286 -18.87 57.44 12.41
N TYR A 287 -18.74 56.75 13.54
CA TYR A 287 -18.86 57.33 14.88
C TYR A 287 -17.46 57.61 15.43
N ARG A 288 -17.14 58.87 15.71
CA ARG A 288 -15.93 59.26 16.47
C ARG A 288 -16.27 59.31 17.96
N LYS A 289 -15.49 58.63 18.80
CA LYS A 289 -15.54 58.82 20.26
C LYS A 289 -14.93 60.19 20.57
N SER A 290 -15.67 61.06 21.24
CA SER A 290 -15.16 62.34 21.72
C SER A 290 -14.44 62.18 23.06
N GLY A 291 -13.10 62.20 23.04
CA GLY A 291 -12.29 62.33 24.26
C GLY A 291 -11.27 61.21 24.48
N GLU A 292 -10.12 61.33 23.83
CA GLU A 292 -8.85 60.74 24.29
C GLU A 292 -7.73 61.68 23.81
N LYS A 293 -6.96 62.25 24.75
CA LYS A 293 -5.83 63.15 24.45
C LYS A 293 -4.55 62.32 24.26
N GLY A 294 -4.40 61.73 23.08
CA GLY A 294 -3.13 61.19 22.58
C GLY A 294 -2.35 62.24 21.79
N THR A 295 -1.04 62.09 21.68
CA THR A 295 -0.13 63.04 21.02
C THR A 295 -0.33 63.14 19.50
N VAL A 296 0.14 64.25 18.94
CA VAL A 296 0.07 64.64 17.52
C VAL A 296 0.67 63.54 16.59
N ASP A 297 0.16 63.47 15.36
CA ASP A 297 0.55 62.58 14.24
C ASP A 297 0.00 61.13 14.21
N GLU A 298 -1.33 60.96 14.27
CA GLU A 298 -2.01 59.83 13.61
C GLU A 298 -2.98 60.31 12.50
N PRO A 299 -2.86 59.80 11.25
CA PRO A 299 -3.79 60.16 10.17
C PRO A 299 -5.16 59.51 10.37
N ALA A 300 -6.23 60.22 10.01
CA ALA A 300 -7.60 59.72 10.13
C ALA A 300 -7.81 58.43 9.31
N ALA A 301 -8.23 57.34 9.97
CA ALA A 301 -8.24 55.98 9.42
C ALA A 301 -9.16 55.75 8.19
N ILE A 302 -10.07 56.66 7.88
CA ILE A 302 -10.89 56.64 6.67
C ILE A 302 -11.00 58.07 6.15
N ASP A 303 -10.53 58.31 4.93
CA ASP A 303 -10.72 59.57 4.22
C ASP A 303 -12.22 59.83 3.98
N GLU A 304 -12.70 61.01 4.38
CA GLU A 304 -14.11 61.40 4.31
C GLU A 304 -14.63 61.41 2.86
N THR A 305 -13.74 61.52 1.86
CA THR A 305 -14.10 61.39 0.44
C THR A 305 -14.56 59.99 0.03
N GLN A 306 -14.26 58.94 0.82
CA GLN A 306 -14.51 57.53 0.50
C GLN A 306 -15.77 56.95 1.18
N LEU A 307 -16.43 57.71 2.06
CA LEU A 307 -17.65 57.30 2.75
C LEU A 307 -18.75 56.88 1.77
N GLY A 308 -19.35 55.71 2.00
CA GLY A 308 -20.39 55.13 1.15
C GLY A 308 -19.94 54.60 -0.23
N LYS A 309 -18.68 54.81 -0.65
CA LYS A 309 -18.15 54.32 -1.93
C LYS A 309 -17.59 52.89 -1.80
N ARG A 310 -17.44 52.22 -2.95
CA ARG A 310 -16.69 50.95 -3.05
C ARG A 310 -15.24 51.26 -3.40
N GLY A 311 -14.31 50.87 -2.54
CA GLY A 311 -12.87 50.95 -2.76
C GLY A 311 -12.24 49.57 -2.93
N TYR A 312 -11.04 49.54 -3.48
CA TYR A 312 -10.17 48.36 -3.46
C TYR A 312 -9.20 48.48 -2.29
N LEU A 313 -9.03 47.39 -1.52
CA LEU A 313 -8.01 47.32 -0.49
C LEU A 313 -6.72 46.80 -1.14
N THR A 314 -5.70 47.63 -1.18
CA THR A 314 -4.37 47.27 -1.72
C THR A 314 -3.60 46.43 -0.71
N PRO A 315 -2.67 45.56 -1.15
CA PRO A 315 -1.81 44.80 -0.23
C PRO A 315 -1.09 45.66 0.82
N MET A 316 -0.67 46.88 0.47
CA MET A 316 -0.01 47.81 1.40
C MET A 316 -0.97 48.32 2.49
N THR A 317 -2.14 48.83 2.11
CA THR A 317 -3.16 49.30 3.08
C THR A 317 -3.70 48.16 3.95
N ALA A 318 -3.80 46.94 3.39
CA ALA A 318 -4.09 45.74 4.15
C ALA A 318 -2.97 45.38 5.15
N LYS A 319 -1.69 45.55 4.78
CA LYS A 319 -0.53 45.28 5.63
C LYS A 319 -0.46 46.25 6.81
N GLU A 320 -0.60 47.54 6.55
CA GLU A 320 -0.70 48.59 7.58
C GLU A 320 -1.85 48.31 8.54
N PHE A 321 -3.04 48.01 8.01
CA PHE A 321 -4.21 47.67 8.81
C PHE A 321 -4.00 46.45 9.72
N ILE A 322 -3.41 45.37 9.19
CA ILE A 322 -3.10 44.15 9.97
C ILE A 322 -2.04 44.42 11.03
N MET A 323 -1.04 45.27 10.76
CA MET A 323 -0.04 45.66 11.76
C MET A 323 -0.67 46.44 12.92
N SER A 324 -1.57 47.39 12.64
CA SER A 324 -2.32 48.10 13.70
C SER A 324 -3.25 47.16 14.48
N LEU A 325 -3.91 46.20 13.82
CA LEU A 325 -4.72 45.17 14.49
C LEU A 325 -3.85 44.28 15.41
N TRP A 326 -2.65 43.91 14.98
CA TRP A 326 -1.75 43.04 15.76
C TRP A 326 -1.10 43.76 16.94
N LYS A 327 -0.93 45.09 16.87
CA LYS A 327 -0.56 45.92 18.04
C LYS A 327 -1.66 45.88 19.11
N ASN A 328 -2.93 45.97 18.71
CA ASN A 328 -4.07 46.08 19.63
C ASN A 328 -4.54 44.73 20.20
N GLU A 329 -4.58 43.67 19.38
CA GLU A 329 -5.17 42.37 19.74
C GLU A 329 -4.14 41.22 19.74
N GLY A 330 -2.85 41.55 19.70
CA GLY A 330 -1.75 40.58 19.58
C GLY A 330 -1.71 39.53 20.68
N PHE A 331 -2.09 39.88 21.92
CA PHE A 331 -2.13 38.95 23.06
C PHE A 331 -3.07 37.74 22.81
N PHE A 332 -4.15 37.93 22.05
CA PHE A 332 -5.11 36.88 21.69
C PHE A 332 -4.78 36.21 20.36
N LEU A 333 -4.39 36.98 19.34
CA LEU A 333 -4.13 36.47 17.99
C LEU A 333 -2.96 35.46 17.95
N ARG A 334 -1.99 35.56 18.88
CA ARG A 334 -0.90 34.58 19.07
C ARG A 334 -1.41 33.16 19.36
N TYR A 335 -2.39 33.01 20.25
CA TYR A 335 -2.97 31.69 20.59
C TYR A 335 -3.88 31.15 19.49
N LEU A 336 -4.50 32.02 18.69
CA LEU A 336 -5.37 31.63 17.57
C LEU A 336 -4.55 31.17 16.34
N PHE A 337 -3.34 31.73 16.16
CA PHE A 337 -2.35 31.32 15.16
C PHE A 337 -1.03 30.89 15.82
N PRO A 338 -1.01 29.71 16.50
CA PRO A 338 0.18 29.22 17.19
C PRO A 338 1.36 29.13 16.23
N GLY A 339 2.45 29.84 16.55
CA GLY A 339 3.62 30.03 15.69
C GLY A 339 3.92 31.49 15.33
N MET A 340 2.99 32.43 15.53
CA MET A 340 3.19 33.85 15.18
C MET A 340 3.78 34.72 16.33
N ASP A 341 4.71 34.16 17.10
CA ASP A 341 5.35 34.82 18.25
C ASP A 341 6.72 35.42 17.94
N SER A 342 6.97 36.67 18.33
CA SER A 342 8.25 37.33 18.06
C SER A 342 9.43 36.77 18.87
N ASP A 343 9.17 36.19 20.04
CA ASP A 343 10.20 35.65 20.95
C ASP A 343 9.69 34.41 21.69
N LYS A 344 10.52 33.39 21.95
CA LYS A 344 12.00 33.42 22.05
C LYS A 344 12.69 32.89 20.79
N SER A 345 13.46 33.75 20.12
CA SER A 345 14.32 33.44 18.95
C SER A 345 13.60 32.94 17.68
N SER A 346 12.87 33.86 17.02
CA SER A 346 12.37 33.78 15.64
C SER A 346 11.11 32.92 15.34
N GLY A 347 9.98 33.24 15.99
CA GLY A 347 8.66 32.92 15.43
C GLY A 347 8.17 34.01 14.44
N PHE A 348 6.97 33.81 13.90
CA PHE A 348 6.55 34.41 12.64
C PHE A 348 5.90 35.81 12.81
N SER A 349 6.25 36.77 11.95
CA SER A 349 5.62 38.10 11.96
C SER A 349 4.30 38.15 11.16
N PRO A 350 3.44 39.17 11.39
CA PRO A 350 2.23 39.39 10.58
C PRO A 350 2.51 39.66 9.09
N ASP A 351 3.77 39.92 8.71
CA ASP A 351 4.18 40.06 7.31
C ASP A 351 3.94 38.79 6.48
N MET A 352 3.84 37.59 7.10
CA MET A 352 3.67 36.32 6.37
C MET A 352 2.40 36.28 5.49
N PHE A 353 1.37 37.07 5.81
CA PHE A 353 0.19 37.24 4.96
C PHE A 353 0.48 37.95 3.62
N PHE A 354 1.67 38.52 3.49
CA PHE A 354 2.14 39.31 2.37
C PHE A 354 3.48 38.75 1.84
N LEU A 355 3.85 39.14 0.62
CA LEU A 355 5.11 38.77 -0.01
C LEU A 355 5.72 40.04 -0.61
N ASP A 356 6.87 40.45 -0.08
CA ASP A 356 7.73 41.49 -0.64
C ASP A 356 8.85 40.89 -1.54
N LEU A 357 9.03 39.57 -1.46
CA LEU A 357 9.97 38.79 -2.27
C LEU A 357 9.38 37.42 -2.61
N LEU A 358 9.85 36.83 -3.72
CA LEU A 358 9.53 35.45 -4.12
C LEU A 358 10.81 34.63 -4.17
N VAL A 359 10.85 33.50 -3.46
CA VAL A 359 12.03 32.61 -3.43
C VAL A 359 12.10 31.79 -4.72
N VAL A 360 13.28 31.74 -5.34
CA VAL A 360 13.58 30.96 -6.54
C VAL A 360 14.23 29.63 -6.13
N PRO A 361 13.62 28.47 -6.44
CA PRO A 361 14.24 27.16 -6.17
C PRO A 361 15.54 26.96 -6.97
N PRO A 362 16.51 26.20 -6.44
CA PRO A 362 17.76 25.86 -7.14
C PRO A 362 17.53 25.21 -8.52
N SER A 363 18.47 25.41 -9.45
CA SER A 363 18.38 24.91 -10.83
C SER A 363 18.15 23.39 -10.91
N ARG A 364 18.73 22.61 -9.99
CA ARG A 364 18.54 21.14 -9.87
C ARG A 364 17.07 20.73 -9.72
N TYR A 365 16.23 21.53 -9.06
CA TYR A 365 14.80 21.24 -8.89
C TYR A 365 13.93 21.77 -10.03
N ARG A 366 14.51 22.56 -10.94
CA ARG A 366 13.88 23.08 -12.17
C ARG A 366 14.68 22.65 -13.41
N PRO A 367 14.94 21.35 -13.62
CA PRO A 367 15.82 20.89 -14.71
C PRO A 367 15.27 21.28 -16.08
N VAL A 368 16.19 21.54 -17.03
CA VAL A 368 15.87 21.69 -18.46
C VAL A 368 15.63 20.30 -19.03
N ASN A 369 14.45 20.07 -19.61
CA ASN A 369 14.10 18.79 -20.22
C ASN A 369 14.63 18.75 -21.65
N ARG A 370 15.37 17.70 -22.03
CA ARG A 370 15.80 17.47 -23.42
C ARG A 370 15.05 16.28 -24.00
N ILE A 371 14.37 16.48 -25.14
CA ILE A 371 13.65 15.42 -25.87
C ILE A 371 14.21 15.42 -27.29
N GLY A 372 15.11 14.47 -27.58
CA GLY A 372 16.00 14.57 -28.73
C GLY A 372 16.86 15.83 -28.62
N ASP A 373 17.04 16.52 -29.74
CA ASP A 373 17.84 17.76 -29.81
C ASP A 373 17.07 19.01 -29.32
N ARG A 374 15.77 18.90 -29.00
CA ARG A 374 14.95 20.02 -28.53
C ARG A 374 15.02 20.17 -27.02
N MET A 375 15.33 21.39 -26.56
CA MET A 375 15.30 21.75 -25.15
C MET A 375 13.95 22.38 -24.79
N PHE A 376 13.34 21.91 -23.71
CA PHE A 376 12.09 22.40 -23.14
C PHE A 376 12.37 22.93 -21.73
N THR A 377 11.91 24.16 -21.45
CA THR A 377 12.04 24.78 -20.13
C THR A 377 11.08 24.14 -19.12
N ASN A 378 11.46 24.15 -17.84
CA ASN A 378 10.59 23.68 -16.78
C ASN A 378 9.40 24.64 -16.60
N GLY A 379 8.18 24.11 -16.45
CA GLY A 379 6.97 24.92 -16.23
C GLY A 379 7.05 25.86 -15.03
N GLN A 380 7.77 25.48 -13.96
CA GLN A 380 8.01 26.39 -12.83
C GLN A 380 8.86 27.60 -13.24
N THR A 381 9.88 27.39 -14.09
CA THR A 381 10.71 28.47 -14.63
C THR A 381 9.87 29.41 -15.50
N VAL A 382 8.93 28.89 -16.29
CA VAL A 382 8.00 29.71 -17.10
C VAL A 382 7.09 30.57 -16.23
N ASN A 383 6.50 30.00 -15.16
CA ASN A 383 5.65 30.74 -14.23
C ASN A 383 6.43 31.85 -13.50
N LEU A 384 7.67 31.57 -13.06
CA LEU A 384 8.56 32.58 -12.47
C LEU A 384 8.94 33.68 -13.46
N GLN A 385 9.16 33.34 -14.74
CA GLN A 385 9.47 34.31 -15.79
C GLN A 385 8.34 35.34 -15.99
N ALA A 386 7.07 34.90 -15.89
CA ALA A 386 5.91 35.80 -15.99
C ALA A 386 5.90 36.84 -14.85
N VAL A 387 6.15 36.41 -13.61
CA VAL A 387 6.28 37.30 -12.44
C VAL A 387 7.42 38.31 -12.65
N MET A 388 8.58 37.88 -13.18
CA MET A 388 9.71 38.78 -13.44
C MET A 388 9.41 39.83 -14.52
N LYS A 389 8.69 39.46 -15.59
CA LYS A 389 8.29 40.41 -16.64
C LYS A 389 7.38 41.51 -16.08
N ASP A 390 6.42 41.15 -15.24
CA ASP A 390 5.55 42.12 -14.57
C ASP A 390 6.30 42.99 -13.55
N ALA A 391 7.20 42.40 -12.77
CA ALA A 391 8.06 43.17 -11.85
C ALA A 391 8.92 44.21 -12.59
N LYS A 392 9.52 43.85 -13.74
CA LYS A 392 10.29 44.77 -14.59
C LYS A 392 9.41 45.88 -15.17
N LEU A 393 8.16 45.56 -15.54
CA LEU A 393 7.19 46.55 -16.04
C LEU A 393 6.75 47.55 -14.96
N ILE A 394 6.46 47.07 -13.74
CA ILE A 394 6.08 47.93 -12.60
C ILE A 394 7.24 48.86 -12.21
N ARG A 395 8.49 48.36 -12.16
CA ARG A 395 9.67 49.21 -11.93
C ARG A 395 9.78 50.34 -12.96
N LYS A 396 9.55 50.04 -14.25
CA LYS A 396 9.49 51.05 -15.32
C LYS A 396 8.38 52.09 -15.12
N LEU A 397 7.17 51.66 -14.72
CA LEU A 397 6.05 52.57 -14.43
C LEU A 397 6.32 53.48 -13.23
N LEU A 398 6.90 52.96 -12.14
CA LEU A 398 7.25 53.75 -10.96
C LEU A 398 8.31 54.82 -11.27
N VAL A 399 9.33 54.49 -12.07
CA VAL A 399 10.32 55.46 -12.55
C VAL A 399 9.68 56.54 -13.44
N PHE A 400 8.69 56.18 -14.25
CA PHE A 400 7.94 57.14 -15.07
C PHE A 400 7.11 58.10 -14.21
N MET A 401 6.37 57.58 -13.22
CA MET A 401 5.59 58.41 -12.27
C MET A 401 6.48 59.35 -11.46
N ALA A 402 7.66 58.91 -11.02
CA ALA A 402 8.62 59.78 -10.34
C ALA A 402 9.13 60.92 -11.26
N LYS A 403 9.36 60.64 -12.54
CA LYS A 403 9.75 61.66 -13.54
C LYS A 403 8.64 62.66 -13.88
N GLU A 404 7.37 62.30 -13.75
CA GLU A 404 6.25 63.25 -13.92
C GLU A 404 6.02 64.11 -12.67
N GLN A 405 6.23 63.56 -11.48
CA GLN A 405 6.06 64.29 -10.21
C GLN A 405 7.22 65.25 -9.93
N CYS A 406 8.43 64.95 -10.41
CA CYS A 406 9.58 65.86 -10.35
C CYS A 406 9.66 66.74 -11.61
N GLN A 407 9.26 68.02 -11.48
CA GLN A 407 9.62 69.04 -12.48
C GLN A 407 11.16 69.12 -12.66
N PRO A 408 11.67 69.53 -13.84
CA PRO A 408 13.05 69.28 -14.23
C PRO A 408 14.05 70.17 -13.47
N ILE A 409 14.61 69.63 -12.39
CA ILE A 409 15.85 70.15 -11.79
C ILE A 409 17.02 69.50 -12.53
N LYS A 410 17.83 70.33 -13.19
CA LYS A 410 19.08 69.90 -13.84
C LYS A 410 20.09 69.50 -12.76
N THR A 411 20.58 68.27 -12.79
CA THR A 411 21.93 67.96 -12.28
C THR A 411 22.46 66.70 -12.97
N GLU A 412 23.75 66.72 -13.27
CA GLU A 412 24.42 65.70 -14.07
C GLU A 412 25.00 64.60 -13.17
N THR A 413 24.76 63.35 -13.51
CA THR A 413 25.76 62.26 -13.47
C THR A 413 25.16 61.04 -14.16
N GLY A 414 25.92 60.40 -15.06
CA GLY A 414 25.37 59.48 -16.05
C GLY A 414 25.46 58.01 -15.66
N GLU A 415 24.33 57.30 -15.76
CA GLU A 415 24.28 55.88 -16.11
C GLU A 415 23.19 55.67 -17.18
N SER A 416 23.60 55.08 -18.31
CA SER A 416 22.80 54.60 -19.46
C SER A 416 21.32 55.02 -19.54
N ASN A 417 21.04 56.15 -20.20
CA ASN A 417 19.69 56.47 -20.68
C ASN A 417 19.36 55.62 -21.93
N GLU A 418 18.72 54.46 -21.75
CA GLU A 418 17.86 53.92 -22.83
C GLU A 418 16.57 54.76 -22.90
N PRO A 419 16.19 55.31 -24.07
CA PRO A 419 14.92 56.00 -24.23
C PRO A 419 13.77 55.00 -24.05
N LEU A 420 12.94 55.22 -23.03
CA LEU A 420 11.79 54.35 -22.75
C LEU A 420 10.67 54.62 -23.77
N ASP A 421 10.40 53.66 -24.65
CA ASP A 421 9.33 53.78 -25.65
C ASP A 421 7.95 54.09 -25.03
N HIS A 422 7.35 55.20 -25.46
CA HIS A 422 5.93 55.51 -25.21
C HIS A 422 4.98 54.43 -25.77
N SER A 423 5.42 53.58 -26.72
CA SER A 423 4.64 52.46 -27.25
C SER A 423 4.27 51.42 -26.17
N VAL A 424 5.16 51.17 -25.21
CA VAL A 424 4.92 50.21 -24.11
C VAL A 424 3.81 50.71 -23.18
N LEU A 425 3.73 52.02 -22.94
CA LEU A 425 2.68 52.64 -22.14
C LEU A 425 1.30 52.59 -22.81
N ALA A 426 1.23 52.53 -24.14
CA ALA A 426 -0.01 52.35 -24.90
C ALA A 426 -0.55 50.91 -24.85
N THR A 427 0.32 49.92 -24.58
CA THR A 427 -0.04 48.49 -24.55
C THR A 427 -0.69 48.07 -23.21
N ILE A 428 -0.61 48.91 -22.17
CA ILE A 428 -1.10 48.59 -20.81
C ILE A 428 -2.53 49.14 -20.63
N PRO A 429 -3.50 48.31 -20.21
CA PRO A 429 -4.88 48.77 -20.01
C PRO A 429 -4.99 49.72 -18.82
N GLY A 430 -5.61 50.88 -19.04
CA GLY A 430 -5.88 51.92 -18.03
C GLY A 430 -5.95 53.30 -18.66
N GLN A 431 -6.78 54.20 -18.14
CA GLN A 431 -6.90 55.57 -18.63
C GLN A 431 -5.83 56.47 -17.98
N THR A 432 -5.73 56.44 -16.65
CA THR A 432 -4.65 57.13 -15.93
C THR A 432 -3.44 56.22 -15.71
N ILE A 433 -2.29 56.81 -15.38
CA ILE A 433 -1.07 56.06 -15.07
C ILE A 433 -1.23 55.30 -13.74
N ALA A 434 -2.01 55.84 -12.79
CA ALA A 434 -2.40 55.13 -11.58
C ALA A 434 -3.24 53.87 -11.87
N ASP A 435 -4.20 53.94 -12.81
CA ASP A 435 -4.97 52.77 -13.25
C ASP A 435 -4.07 51.72 -13.91
N LYS A 436 -3.13 52.15 -14.76
CA LYS A 436 -2.15 51.26 -15.41
C LYS A 436 -1.25 50.55 -14.40
N LEU A 437 -0.79 51.27 -13.37
CA LEU A 437 -0.04 50.69 -12.25
C LEU A 437 -0.90 49.67 -11.49
N TYR A 438 -2.13 50.03 -11.12
CA TYR A 438 -3.06 49.17 -10.39
C TYR A 438 -3.40 47.88 -11.16
N ASN A 439 -3.74 47.99 -12.44
CA ASN A 439 -4.02 46.83 -13.30
C ASN A 439 -2.79 45.92 -13.45
N THR A 440 -1.58 46.49 -13.54
CA THR A 440 -0.35 45.71 -13.59
C THR A 440 -0.03 45.04 -12.24
N TRP A 441 -0.35 45.68 -11.11
CA TRP A 441 -0.22 45.10 -9.77
C TRP A 441 -1.17 43.92 -9.56
N VAL A 442 -2.42 44.02 -10.02
CA VAL A 442 -3.38 42.89 -10.02
C VAL A 442 -2.89 41.76 -10.93
N ARG A 443 -2.26 42.06 -12.07
CA ARG A 443 -1.65 41.04 -12.94
C ARG A 443 -0.44 40.35 -12.28
N LEU A 444 0.42 41.11 -11.59
CA LEU A 444 1.52 40.55 -10.80
C LEU A 444 0.98 39.58 -9.72
N GLN A 445 -0.06 39.97 -9.00
CA GLN A 445 -0.73 39.08 -8.03
C GLN A 445 -1.24 37.80 -8.70
N ALA A 446 -1.87 37.88 -9.87
CA ALA A 446 -2.36 36.71 -10.59
C ALA A 446 -1.22 35.76 -11.02
N HIS A 447 -0.10 36.28 -11.53
CA HIS A 447 1.07 35.45 -11.86
C HIS A 447 1.72 34.84 -10.62
N VAL A 448 1.78 35.56 -9.49
CA VAL A 448 2.24 34.99 -8.21
C VAL A 448 1.29 33.90 -7.72
N ASN A 449 -0.03 34.08 -7.85
CA ASN A 449 -1.01 33.03 -7.53
C ASN A 449 -0.73 31.75 -8.33
N ILE A 450 -0.48 31.84 -9.65
CA ILE A 450 -0.21 30.70 -10.53
C ILE A 450 1.06 29.91 -10.13
N VAL A 451 2.10 30.57 -9.60
CA VAL A 451 3.30 29.89 -9.09
C VAL A 451 2.96 28.92 -7.95
N PHE A 452 2.08 29.33 -7.04
CA PHE A 452 1.66 28.50 -5.90
C PHE A 452 0.54 27.50 -6.28
N ASP A 453 -0.50 27.97 -6.96
CA ASP A 453 -1.71 27.23 -7.28
C ASP A 453 -2.24 27.64 -8.67
N SER A 454 -2.02 26.77 -9.67
CA SER A 454 -2.44 27.02 -11.06
C SER A 454 -3.96 27.04 -11.25
N ASP A 455 -4.74 26.54 -10.30
CA ASP A 455 -6.21 26.47 -10.41
C ASP A 455 -6.90 27.76 -9.93
N MET A 456 -6.14 28.71 -9.36
CA MET A 456 -6.63 30.06 -9.00
C MET A 456 -6.90 30.95 -10.22
N ASP A 457 -6.13 30.78 -11.30
CA ASP A 457 -6.44 31.40 -12.59
C ASP A 457 -7.53 30.60 -13.30
N LYS A 458 -8.57 31.26 -13.81
CA LYS A 458 -9.67 30.62 -14.55
C LYS A 458 -9.71 31.00 -16.03
N LEU A 459 -8.79 31.86 -16.48
CA LEU A 459 -8.80 32.44 -17.83
C LEU A 459 -7.89 31.70 -18.79
N MET A 460 -6.77 31.13 -18.32
CA MET A 460 -5.83 30.38 -19.16
C MET A 460 -6.21 28.89 -19.26
N THR A 461 -6.36 28.38 -20.48
CA THR A 461 -6.66 26.96 -20.76
C THR A 461 -5.42 26.08 -20.65
N GLU A 462 -4.28 26.54 -21.18
CA GLU A 462 -2.98 25.85 -21.05
C GLU A 462 -2.23 26.39 -19.83
N LYS A 463 -1.94 25.53 -18.87
CA LYS A 463 -1.29 25.91 -17.61
C LYS A 463 -0.17 24.96 -17.21
N TYR A 464 0.92 25.52 -16.74
CA TYR A 464 1.94 24.77 -16.02
C TYR A 464 1.51 24.57 -14.56
N PRO A 465 1.69 23.37 -13.97
CA PRO A 465 1.25 23.08 -12.62
C PRO A 465 1.99 23.94 -11.58
N GLY A 466 1.23 24.55 -10.68
CA GLY A 466 1.76 25.24 -9.51
C GLY A 466 2.39 24.27 -8.49
N ILE A 467 3.05 24.83 -7.47
CA ILE A 467 3.67 24.07 -6.38
C ILE A 467 2.64 23.12 -5.71
N ARG A 468 1.42 23.59 -5.48
CA ARG A 468 0.34 22.80 -4.88
C ARG A 468 -0.01 21.56 -5.68
N GLN A 469 -0.19 21.72 -7.00
CA GLN A 469 -0.53 20.62 -7.92
C GLN A 469 0.57 19.55 -7.96
N LEU A 470 1.84 19.92 -7.77
CA LEU A 470 2.98 18.99 -7.69
C LEU A 470 2.97 18.16 -6.39
N LEU A 471 2.36 18.68 -5.31
CA LEU A 471 2.29 18.02 -4.01
C LEU A 471 1.04 17.14 -3.84
N GLU A 472 -0.14 17.66 -4.16
CA GLU A 472 -1.43 17.06 -3.77
C GLU A 472 -1.96 15.94 -4.69
N LYS A 473 -1.53 15.88 -5.96
CA LYS A 473 -2.08 14.91 -6.94
C LYS A 473 -1.79 13.45 -6.54
N LYS A 474 -2.54 12.48 -7.10
CA LYS A 474 -2.24 11.05 -6.96
C LYS A 474 -0.79 10.72 -7.39
N GLU A 475 -0.33 11.40 -8.44
CA GLU A 475 1.04 11.36 -8.94
C GLU A 475 1.98 12.40 -8.30
N GLY A 476 1.48 13.16 -7.32
CA GLY A 476 2.25 14.17 -6.60
C GLY A 476 3.29 13.56 -5.65
N LEU A 477 4.19 14.43 -5.20
CA LEU A 477 5.40 14.08 -4.45
C LEU A 477 5.14 13.11 -3.28
N PHE A 478 4.14 13.41 -2.44
CA PHE A 478 3.87 12.62 -1.24
C PHE A 478 3.51 11.16 -1.55
N ARG A 479 2.60 10.92 -2.51
CA ARG A 479 2.12 9.56 -2.81
C ARG A 479 3.10 8.79 -3.71
N LYS A 480 3.60 9.41 -4.77
CA LYS A 480 4.38 8.74 -5.83
C LYS A 480 5.89 8.63 -5.54
N HIS A 481 6.42 9.49 -4.67
CA HIS A 481 7.87 9.62 -4.45
C HIS A 481 8.29 9.63 -2.96
N MET A 482 7.37 9.75 -2.00
CA MET A 482 7.66 9.55 -0.57
C MET A 482 7.10 8.24 -0.04
N MET A 483 5.79 8.00 -0.18
CA MET A 483 5.13 6.78 0.29
C MET A 483 5.42 5.58 -0.63
N GLY A 484 5.15 5.72 -1.92
CA GLY A 484 5.67 4.83 -2.96
C GLY A 484 7.03 5.32 -3.46
N LYS A 485 7.92 4.38 -3.80
CA LYS A 485 9.18 4.63 -4.51
C LYS A 485 9.49 3.48 -5.45
N ARG A 486 10.23 3.76 -6.54
CA ARG A 486 10.98 2.72 -7.25
C ARG A 486 12.22 2.38 -6.41
N VAL A 487 12.59 1.11 -6.38
CA VAL A 487 13.71 0.59 -5.58
C VAL A 487 14.70 -0.13 -6.47
N ASP A 488 15.98 -0.03 -6.12
CA ASP A 488 17.04 -0.84 -6.70
C ASP A 488 17.04 -2.27 -6.14
N PHE A 489 17.87 -3.15 -6.69
CA PHE A 489 18.01 -4.55 -6.25
C PHE A 489 16.69 -5.34 -6.22
N ALA A 490 15.80 -5.04 -7.17
CA ALA A 490 14.58 -5.78 -7.43
C ALA A 490 14.54 -6.34 -8.86
N ALA A 491 13.79 -7.42 -9.05
CA ALA A 491 13.51 -8.05 -10.34
C ALA A 491 12.00 -8.29 -10.49
N ARG A 492 11.54 -8.51 -11.72
CA ARG A 492 10.15 -8.88 -12.05
C ARG A 492 10.18 -9.93 -13.16
N SER A 493 9.30 -10.93 -13.06
CA SER A 493 9.08 -11.91 -14.12
C SER A 493 7.70 -12.53 -14.00
N VAL A 494 7.26 -13.16 -15.08
CA VAL A 494 6.17 -14.14 -15.04
C VAL A 494 6.56 -15.29 -14.12
N ILE A 495 5.60 -15.80 -13.35
CA ILE A 495 5.77 -17.02 -12.56
C ILE A 495 5.35 -18.27 -13.33
N CYS A 496 6.05 -19.37 -13.12
CA CYS A 496 5.66 -20.71 -13.57
C CYS A 496 5.72 -21.70 -12.40
N PRO A 497 4.92 -22.78 -12.43
CA PRO A 497 4.94 -23.76 -11.36
C PRO A 497 6.22 -24.58 -11.33
N ASP A 498 6.58 -25.06 -10.14
CA ASP A 498 7.59 -26.09 -9.89
C ASP A 498 7.28 -26.83 -8.57
N MET A 499 7.27 -28.17 -8.60
CA MET A 499 6.93 -29.05 -7.46
C MET A 499 8.17 -29.64 -6.76
N TYR A 500 9.37 -29.40 -7.30
CA TYR A 500 10.62 -29.97 -6.77
C TYR A 500 11.34 -29.01 -5.82
N ILE A 501 11.13 -27.71 -5.97
CA ILE A 501 11.54 -26.69 -4.99
C ILE A 501 10.70 -26.81 -3.70
N GLY A 502 11.25 -26.34 -2.58
CA GLY A 502 10.54 -26.27 -1.30
C GLY A 502 9.37 -25.28 -1.32
N THR A 503 8.38 -25.48 -0.45
CA THR A 503 7.27 -24.52 -0.26
C THR A 503 7.74 -23.14 0.19
N ASN A 504 8.90 -23.07 0.83
CA ASN A 504 9.53 -21.82 1.28
C ASN A 504 10.65 -21.33 0.35
N GLU A 505 10.78 -21.93 -0.84
CA GLU A 505 11.77 -21.58 -1.85
C GLU A 505 11.13 -20.90 -3.08
N ILE A 506 11.92 -20.06 -3.75
CA ILE A 506 11.62 -19.52 -5.08
C ILE A 506 12.76 -19.86 -6.04
N GLY A 507 12.41 -20.44 -7.19
CA GLY A 507 13.36 -20.69 -8.27
C GLY A 507 13.76 -19.39 -8.97
N ILE A 508 15.03 -19.06 -8.91
CA ILE A 508 15.63 -17.85 -9.49
C ILE A 508 16.39 -18.20 -10.78
N PRO A 509 16.04 -17.60 -11.93
CA PRO A 509 16.73 -17.84 -13.18
C PRO A 509 18.13 -17.20 -13.18
N MET A 510 19.06 -17.78 -13.94
CA MET A 510 20.46 -17.36 -13.98
C MET A 510 20.65 -15.89 -14.40
N VAL A 511 19.71 -15.34 -15.17
CA VAL A 511 19.68 -13.93 -15.59
C VAL A 511 19.54 -12.98 -14.40
N PHE A 512 18.74 -13.33 -13.40
CA PHE A 512 18.64 -12.55 -12.16
C PHE A 512 19.78 -12.87 -11.20
N ALA A 513 20.18 -14.14 -11.12
CA ALA A 513 21.27 -14.58 -10.25
C ALA A 513 22.61 -13.88 -10.52
N THR A 514 22.89 -13.51 -11.76
CA THR A 514 24.12 -12.77 -12.17
C THR A 514 23.99 -11.24 -12.11
N LYS A 515 22.81 -10.70 -11.77
CA LYS A 515 22.54 -9.25 -11.73
C LYS A 515 22.23 -8.75 -10.33
N LEU A 516 21.44 -9.49 -9.56
CA LEU A 516 21.16 -9.19 -8.16
C LEU A 516 22.42 -9.46 -7.33
N THR A 517 22.90 -8.44 -6.63
CA THR A 517 24.09 -8.53 -5.79
C THR A 517 23.80 -8.11 -4.36
N TYR A 518 24.65 -8.58 -3.45
CA TYR A 518 24.58 -8.33 -2.02
C TYR A 518 25.93 -7.80 -1.52
N PRO A 519 25.98 -6.66 -0.80
CA PRO A 519 27.19 -6.12 -0.21
C PRO A 519 27.63 -6.98 0.98
N GLN A 520 28.51 -7.95 0.76
CA GLN A 520 29.05 -8.79 1.83
C GLN A 520 30.37 -8.20 2.35
N PRO A 521 30.46 -7.80 3.63
CA PRO A 521 31.74 -7.42 4.24
C PRO A 521 32.72 -8.60 4.22
N VAL A 522 33.98 -8.35 3.84
CA VAL A 522 35.05 -9.35 3.86
C VAL A 522 35.51 -9.57 5.29
N THR A 523 35.60 -10.84 5.68
CA THR A 523 36.00 -11.27 7.02
C THR A 523 36.87 -12.53 6.92
N PRO A 524 37.65 -12.87 7.96
CA PRO A 524 38.50 -14.07 7.94
C PRO A 524 37.75 -15.37 7.64
N TRP A 525 36.47 -15.49 8.03
CA TRP A 525 35.67 -16.69 7.80
C TRP A 525 35.08 -16.79 6.38
N ASN A 526 34.75 -15.67 5.73
CA ASN A 526 34.13 -15.68 4.39
C ASN A 526 35.09 -15.37 3.23
N VAL A 527 36.33 -14.91 3.51
CA VAL A 527 37.30 -14.49 2.48
C VAL A 527 37.53 -15.56 1.41
N LYS A 528 37.50 -16.86 1.75
CA LYS A 528 37.71 -17.95 0.79
C LYS A 528 36.59 -18.01 -0.26
N GLU A 529 35.33 -17.85 0.16
CA GLU A 529 34.18 -17.75 -0.76
C GLU A 529 34.25 -16.48 -1.60
N LEU A 530 34.52 -15.33 -0.96
CA LEU A 530 34.53 -14.04 -1.63
C LEU A 530 35.68 -13.89 -2.63
N ARG A 531 36.86 -14.47 -2.34
CA ARG A 531 37.96 -14.59 -3.31
C ARG A 531 37.52 -15.32 -4.57
N GLN A 532 36.85 -16.47 -4.42
CA GLN A 532 36.35 -17.21 -5.58
C GLN A 532 35.27 -16.44 -6.34
N ALA A 533 34.37 -15.73 -5.64
CA ALA A 533 33.36 -14.87 -6.26
C ALA A 533 33.99 -13.74 -7.09
N VAL A 534 35.03 -13.07 -6.58
CA VAL A 534 35.78 -12.04 -7.31
C VAL A 534 36.51 -12.62 -8.52
N ILE A 535 37.15 -13.79 -8.39
CA ILE A 535 37.82 -14.50 -9.50
C ILE A 535 36.80 -14.86 -10.60
N ASN A 536 35.65 -15.41 -10.22
CA ASN A 536 34.56 -15.77 -11.15
C ASN A 536 33.98 -14.52 -11.87
N GLY A 537 33.94 -13.37 -11.19
CA GLY A 537 33.56 -12.08 -11.76
C GLY A 537 32.07 -11.98 -12.13
N PRO A 538 31.67 -10.99 -12.94
CA PRO A 538 30.26 -10.64 -13.13
C PRO A 538 29.48 -11.56 -14.09
N LYS A 539 30.15 -12.45 -14.84
CA LYS A 539 29.52 -13.33 -15.84
C LYS A 539 29.26 -14.75 -15.35
N VAL A 540 30.08 -15.25 -14.41
CA VAL A 540 29.99 -16.64 -13.94
C VAL A 540 29.34 -16.64 -12.56
N HIS A 541 28.33 -17.49 -12.38
CA HIS A 541 27.70 -17.70 -11.08
C HIS A 541 28.29 -18.93 -10.37
N PRO A 542 28.55 -18.90 -9.05
CA PRO A 542 28.47 -17.74 -8.14
C PRO A 542 29.66 -16.79 -8.35
N GLY A 543 29.39 -15.49 -8.45
CA GLY A 543 30.38 -14.46 -8.83
C GLY A 543 30.22 -13.17 -8.05
N ALA A 544 30.81 -12.08 -8.55
CA ALA A 544 30.71 -10.74 -7.97
C ALA A 544 30.79 -9.65 -9.05
N SER A 545 30.16 -8.51 -8.80
CA SER A 545 30.11 -7.39 -9.76
C SER A 545 31.15 -6.28 -9.48
N MET A 546 31.38 -5.96 -8.21
CA MET A 546 32.26 -4.88 -7.77
C MET A 546 32.79 -5.15 -6.35
N VAL A 547 33.89 -4.48 -6.00
CA VAL A 547 34.43 -4.42 -4.65
C VAL A 547 34.48 -2.97 -4.19
N ILE A 548 33.91 -2.69 -3.02
CA ILE A 548 33.97 -1.39 -2.35
C ILE A 548 35.15 -1.45 -1.38
N ASN A 549 36.04 -0.47 -1.49
CA ASN A 549 37.23 -0.34 -0.65
C ASN A 549 36.90 0.35 0.69
N GLU A 550 37.89 0.40 1.57
CA GLU A 550 37.80 0.96 2.93
C GLU A 550 37.53 2.48 2.93
N ASP A 551 37.94 3.18 1.87
CA ASP A 551 37.68 4.60 1.60
C ASP A 551 36.31 4.87 0.94
N GLY A 552 35.52 3.82 0.70
CA GLY A 552 34.24 3.90 -0.03
C GLY A 552 34.36 3.96 -1.56
N SER A 553 35.58 3.94 -2.11
CA SER A 553 35.78 3.87 -3.57
C SER A 553 35.28 2.54 -4.12
N ARG A 554 34.70 2.56 -5.33
CA ARG A 554 34.06 1.40 -5.95
C ARG A 554 34.87 0.90 -7.15
N THR A 555 35.39 -0.31 -7.06
CA THR A 555 36.11 -0.97 -8.15
C THR A 555 35.19 -1.96 -8.86
N VAL A 556 34.83 -1.68 -10.11
CA VAL A 556 34.02 -2.59 -10.94
C VAL A 556 34.91 -3.71 -11.47
N LEU A 557 34.47 -4.96 -11.32
CA LEU A 557 35.26 -6.12 -11.75
C LEU A 557 35.19 -6.30 -13.27
N SER A 558 36.36 -6.44 -13.91
CA SER A 558 36.44 -6.68 -15.34
C SER A 558 35.79 -8.00 -15.74
N ALA A 559 34.93 -7.94 -16.76
CA ALA A 559 34.24 -9.09 -17.31
C ALA A 559 35.08 -9.92 -18.29
N SER A 560 36.31 -9.50 -18.58
CA SER A 560 37.26 -10.17 -19.49
C SER A 560 38.58 -10.52 -18.78
N SER A 561 39.21 -9.58 -18.07
CA SER A 561 40.52 -9.80 -17.45
C SER A 561 40.43 -10.70 -16.21
N LEU A 562 41.05 -11.88 -16.26
CA LEU A 562 41.20 -12.76 -15.10
C LEU A 562 42.29 -12.27 -14.14
N THR A 563 43.44 -11.83 -14.68
CA THR A 563 44.61 -11.39 -13.91
C THR A 563 44.28 -10.21 -12.98
N GLN A 564 43.48 -9.25 -13.46
CA GLN A 564 42.99 -8.14 -12.63
C GLN A 564 42.11 -8.63 -11.47
N ARG A 565 41.21 -9.59 -11.73
CA ARG A 565 40.33 -10.18 -10.69
C ARG A 565 41.13 -10.95 -9.64
N GLU A 566 42.14 -11.72 -10.06
CA GLU A 566 43.03 -12.43 -9.13
C GLU A 566 43.85 -11.48 -8.24
N ALA A 567 44.35 -10.36 -8.80
CA ALA A 567 45.06 -9.35 -8.03
C ALA A 567 44.16 -8.74 -6.93
N ILE A 568 42.94 -8.32 -7.30
CA ILE A 568 41.94 -7.78 -6.36
C ILE A 568 41.56 -8.84 -5.30
N ALA A 569 41.33 -10.10 -5.71
CA ALA A 569 41.00 -11.19 -4.79
C ALA A 569 42.09 -11.44 -3.73
N LYS A 570 43.37 -11.37 -4.12
CA LYS A 570 44.49 -11.48 -3.17
C LYS A 570 44.45 -10.35 -2.12
N GLN A 571 44.12 -9.13 -2.52
CA GLN A 571 44.07 -7.90 -1.71
C GLN A 571 42.82 -7.72 -0.81
N LEU A 572 41.87 -8.67 -0.79
CA LEU A 572 40.61 -8.50 -0.03
C LEU A 572 40.78 -8.38 1.50
N LEU A 573 41.89 -8.87 2.07
CA LEU A 573 42.24 -8.74 3.50
C LEU A 573 43.47 -7.85 3.75
N THR A 574 44.06 -7.25 2.72
CA THR A 574 45.22 -6.36 2.93
C THR A 574 44.72 -4.96 3.31
N PRO A 575 45.03 -4.45 4.52
CA PRO A 575 44.59 -3.13 4.94
C PRO A 575 45.25 -2.04 4.08
N SER A 576 44.52 -0.97 3.78
CA SER A 576 45.06 0.16 3.03
C SER A 576 46.01 0.99 3.91
N SER A 577 47.23 1.21 3.45
CA SER A 577 48.21 2.05 4.16
C SER A 577 47.80 3.52 4.08
N GLY A 578 47.24 4.06 5.18
CA GLY A 578 46.89 5.48 5.32
C GLY A 578 45.40 5.81 5.47
N ALA A 579 44.50 4.81 5.41
CA ALA A 579 43.07 5.05 5.69
C ALA A 579 42.79 4.97 7.22
N PRO A 580 41.89 5.82 7.77
CA PRO A 580 41.38 5.62 9.13
C PRO A 580 40.64 4.28 9.25
N PRO A 581 40.73 3.57 10.40
CA PRO A 581 40.35 2.16 10.52
C PRO A 581 38.84 1.93 10.71
N THR A 582 38.01 2.50 9.84
CA THR A 582 36.54 2.57 10.01
C THR A 582 35.74 1.81 8.95
N GLY A 583 36.35 0.88 8.22
CA GLY A 583 35.65 0.02 7.26
C GLY A 583 36.34 -1.31 6.98
N LEU A 584 35.56 -2.34 6.68
CA LEU A 584 36.01 -3.56 6.00
C LEU A 584 35.75 -3.40 4.50
N LYS A 585 36.59 -3.99 3.64
CA LYS A 585 36.27 -4.12 2.20
C LYS A 585 34.96 -4.90 2.04
N ILE A 586 34.13 -4.50 1.07
CA ILE A 586 32.83 -5.11 0.81
C ILE A 586 32.81 -5.66 -0.61
N VAL A 587 32.49 -6.95 -0.77
CA VAL A 587 32.33 -7.58 -2.08
C VAL A 587 30.84 -7.65 -2.41
N CYS A 588 30.43 -7.02 -3.52
CA CYS A 588 29.08 -7.14 -4.06
C CYS A 588 28.94 -8.47 -4.79
N ARG A 589 28.81 -9.55 -4.01
CA ARG A 589 28.63 -10.92 -4.49
C ARG A 589 27.27 -11.09 -5.16
N HIS A 590 27.17 -12.01 -6.11
CA HIS A 590 25.90 -12.47 -6.65
C HIS A 590 25.02 -13.08 -5.54
N ILE A 591 23.70 -13.02 -5.71
CA ILE A 591 22.76 -13.77 -4.88
C ILE A 591 23.10 -15.28 -4.97
N LYS A 592 23.08 -15.99 -3.85
CA LYS A 592 23.35 -17.45 -3.77
C LYS A 592 22.14 -18.22 -3.27
N THR A 593 22.10 -19.52 -3.54
CA THR A 593 21.05 -20.39 -3.01
C THR A 593 21.03 -20.30 -1.48
N GLY A 594 19.85 -20.09 -0.89
CA GLY A 594 19.64 -19.87 0.54
C GLY A 594 19.61 -18.40 0.99
N ASP A 595 19.99 -17.44 0.14
CA ASP A 595 19.67 -16.02 0.38
C ASP A 595 18.15 -15.79 0.36
N VAL A 596 17.67 -14.75 1.03
CA VAL A 596 16.24 -14.45 1.14
C VAL A 596 15.80 -13.33 0.19
N LEU A 597 14.62 -13.48 -0.41
CA LEU A 597 13.97 -12.52 -1.30
C LEU A 597 12.54 -12.27 -0.82
N LEU A 598 12.12 -11.00 -0.80
CA LEU A 598 10.72 -10.64 -0.57
C LEU A 598 9.97 -10.68 -1.90
N LEU A 599 9.03 -11.61 -2.05
CA LEU A 599 8.17 -11.71 -3.22
C LEU A 599 6.83 -11.04 -2.97
N ASN A 600 6.37 -10.22 -3.92
CA ASN A 600 5.02 -9.71 -3.94
C ASN A 600 4.30 -9.91 -5.29
N ARG A 601 2.99 -10.11 -5.21
CA ARG A 601 2.08 -10.01 -6.36
C ARG A 601 1.30 -8.70 -6.26
N GLN A 602 1.04 -8.07 -7.41
CA GLN A 602 0.21 -6.86 -7.51
C GLN A 602 -1.19 -7.24 -8.01
N PRO A 603 -2.29 -6.72 -7.40
CA PRO A 603 -2.33 -5.83 -6.25
C PRO A 603 -2.06 -6.55 -4.91
N THR A 604 -1.28 -5.90 -4.03
CA THR A 604 -0.98 -6.41 -2.69
C THR A 604 -2.08 -5.97 -1.72
N LEU A 605 -3.10 -6.82 -1.51
CA LEU A 605 -4.28 -6.49 -0.71
C LEU A 605 -4.12 -6.80 0.80
N HIS A 606 -3.33 -7.83 1.12
CA HIS A 606 -3.13 -8.32 2.49
C HIS A 606 -1.64 -8.59 2.77
N ARG A 607 -1.23 -8.61 4.05
CA ARG A 607 0.17 -8.85 4.43
C ARG A 607 0.75 -10.14 3.80
N PRO A 608 0.04 -11.29 3.79
CA PRO A 608 0.52 -12.49 3.07
C PRO A 608 0.64 -12.38 1.54
N SER A 609 0.23 -11.28 0.90
CA SER A 609 0.58 -10.99 -0.52
C SER A 609 2.01 -10.50 -0.71
N ILE A 610 2.77 -10.29 0.39
CA ILE A 610 4.22 -10.12 0.39
C ILE A 610 4.84 -11.04 1.44
N GLN A 611 5.68 -11.98 1.00
CA GLN A 611 6.32 -12.98 1.87
C GLN A 611 7.78 -13.18 1.45
N ALA A 612 8.60 -13.66 2.38
CA ALA A 612 10.00 -13.95 2.16
C ALA A 612 10.21 -15.43 1.80
N HIS A 613 10.97 -15.67 0.72
CA HIS A 613 11.31 -16.98 0.19
C HIS A 613 12.82 -17.14 0.13
N ARG A 614 13.33 -18.37 0.28
CA ARG A 614 14.72 -18.72 0.02
C ARG A 614 14.94 -18.81 -1.49
N ALA A 615 15.92 -18.07 -2.00
CA ALA A 615 16.34 -18.20 -3.39
C ALA A 615 16.93 -19.59 -3.64
N ARG A 616 16.45 -20.27 -4.68
CA ARG A 616 17.01 -21.50 -5.22
C ARG A 616 17.37 -21.29 -6.68
N ILE A 617 18.65 -21.39 -7.02
CA ILE A 617 19.11 -20.98 -8.34
C ILE A 617 18.95 -22.13 -9.32
N LEU A 618 18.20 -21.89 -10.40
CA LEU A 618 17.84 -22.89 -11.41
C LEU A 618 18.54 -22.57 -12.74
N PRO A 619 19.56 -23.35 -13.15
CA PRO A 619 20.19 -23.22 -14.47
C PRO A 619 19.20 -23.57 -15.59
N GLY A 620 19.33 -22.90 -16.74
CA GLY A 620 18.47 -23.10 -17.92
C GLY A 620 17.11 -22.38 -17.86
N GLU A 621 16.62 -22.08 -16.67
CA GLU A 621 15.37 -21.33 -16.46
C GLU A 621 15.50 -19.84 -16.81
N LYS A 622 14.40 -19.26 -17.30
CA LYS A 622 14.27 -17.83 -17.68
C LYS A 622 13.26 -17.05 -16.84
N VAL A 623 12.36 -17.76 -16.16
CA VAL A 623 11.21 -17.23 -15.39
C VAL A 623 11.37 -17.54 -13.91
N LEU A 624 10.56 -16.92 -13.05
CA LEU A 624 10.50 -17.28 -11.64
C LEU A 624 9.72 -18.60 -11.49
N ARG A 625 10.23 -19.53 -10.67
CA ARG A 625 9.53 -20.80 -10.38
C ARG A 625 8.98 -20.81 -8.96
N LEU A 626 7.68 -21.03 -8.81
CA LEU A 626 6.96 -20.97 -7.53
C LEU A 626 6.22 -22.28 -7.24
N HIS A 627 6.24 -22.72 -5.98
CA HIS A 627 5.51 -23.90 -5.53
C HIS A 627 4.00 -23.64 -5.39
N TYR A 628 3.17 -24.57 -5.89
CA TYR A 628 1.70 -24.46 -5.91
C TYR A 628 1.06 -24.13 -4.55
N ALA A 629 1.67 -24.59 -3.46
CA ALA A 629 1.14 -24.35 -2.11
C ALA A 629 0.95 -22.85 -1.79
N ASN A 630 1.74 -21.97 -2.40
CA ASN A 630 1.73 -20.54 -2.14
C ASN A 630 0.71 -19.76 -3.00
N CYS A 631 0.13 -20.38 -4.02
CA CYS A 631 -0.81 -19.74 -4.95
C CYS A 631 -1.96 -19.05 -4.22
N LYS A 632 -2.53 -19.67 -3.18
CA LYS A 632 -3.63 -19.09 -2.38
C LYS A 632 -3.19 -17.85 -1.58
N ALA A 633 -1.93 -17.75 -1.15
CA ALA A 633 -1.43 -16.57 -0.42
C ALA A 633 -1.31 -15.33 -1.32
N TYR A 634 -0.86 -15.54 -2.57
CA TYR A 634 -0.73 -14.49 -3.59
C TYR A 634 -1.98 -14.29 -4.46
N ASN A 635 -2.99 -15.15 -4.32
CA ASN A 635 -4.15 -15.26 -5.22
C ASN A 635 -3.76 -15.46 -6.70
N ALA A 636 -2.73 -16.28 -6.94
CA ALA A 636 -2.09 -16.49 -8.24
C ALA A 636 -2.51 -17.82 -8.89
N ASP A 637 -2.59 -17.86 -10.22
CA ASP A 637 -3.10 -19.01 -10.99
C ASP A 637 -2.27 -19.41 -12.23
N PHE A 638 -1.11 -18.78 -12.45
CA PHE A 638 -0.12 -19.12 -13.49
C PHE A 638 -0.60 -18.93 -14.95
N ASP A 639 -1.51 -17.99 -15.20
CA ASP A 639 -2.03 -17.66 -16.55
C ASP A 639 -1.13 -16.71 -17.37
N GLY A 640 -0.13 -16.11 -16.73
CA GLY A 640 0.62 -14.95 -17.24
C GLY A 640 1.05 -14.00 -16.11
N ASP A 641 0.49 -14.17 -14.92
CA ASP A 641 0.88 -13.56 -13.65
C ASP A 641 2.35 -13.15 -13.48
N GLU A 642 2.58 -11.86 -13.20
CA GLU A 642 3.89 -11.31 -12.84
C GLU A 642 4.06 -11.11 -11.32
N MET A 643 5.23 -11.44 -10.79
CA MET A 643 5.63 -11.12 -9.42
C MET A 643 6.92 -10.31 -9.39
N ASN A 644 7.07 -9.43 -8.40
CA ASN A 644 8.34 -8.76 -8.15
C ASN A 644 9.08 -9.47 -7.00
N ALA A 645 10.40 -9.56 -7.14
CA ALA A 645 11.32 -10.05 -6.12
C ALA A 645 12.22 -8.91 -5.67
N HIS A 646 12.16 -8.54 -4.40
CA HIS A 646 13.01 -7.50 -3.79
C HIS A 646 14.10 -8.16 -2.96
N PHE A 647 15.35 -7.73 -3.11
CA PHE A 647 16.50 -8.34 -2.44
C PHE A 647 17.04 -7.45 -1.30
N PRO A 648 16.81 -7.80 -0.01
CA PRO A 648 17.29 -7.01 1.11
C PRO A 648 18.81 -6.84 1.11
N GLN A 649 19.28 -5.60 1.24
CA GLN A 649 20.70 -5.23 1.12
C GLN A 649 21.42 -5.10 2.48
N SER A 650 20.74 -5.33 3.60
CA SER A 650 21.31 -5.28 4.95
C SER A 650 21.03 -6.57 5.73
N GLU A 651 21.92 -6.94 6.64
CA GLU A 651 21.71 -8.13 7.49
C GLU A 651 20.47 -7.99 8.39
N LEU A 652 20.13 -6.77 8.84
CA LEU A 652 18.89 -6.51 9.59
C LEU A 652 17.64 -6.81 8.75
N GLY A 653 17.59 -6.31 7.51
CA GLY A 653 16.47 -6.60 6.60
C GLY A 653 16.40 -8.07 6.19
N ARG A 654 17.54 -8.79 6.14
CA ARG A 654 17.56 -10.24 5.97
C ARG A 654 17.03 -10.96 7.21
N ALA A 655 17.41 -10.53 8.42
CA ALA A 655 16.93 -11.11 9.68
C ALA A 655 15.41 -10.95 9.86
N GLU A 656 14.87 -9.76 9.57
CA GLU A 656 13.42 -9.52 9.53
C GLU A 656 12.73 -10.43 8.48
N ALA A 657 13.32 -10.57 7.30
CA ALA A 657 12.78 -11.43 6.25
C ALA A 657 12.80 -12.92 6.65
N TYR A 658 13.85 -13.42 7.33
CA TYR A 658 13.92 -14.80 7.82
C TYR A 658 13.00 -15.09 9.00
N THR A 659 12.65 -14.08 9.82
CA THR A 659 11.97 -14.30 11.12
C THR A 659 10.51 -13.83 11.14
N LEU A 660 10.17 -12.75 10.43
CA LEU A 660 8.86 -12.08 10.53
C LEU A 660 8.01 -12.17 9.27
N ALA A 661 8.67 -12.20 8.10
CA ALA A 661 8.00 -12.23 6.79
C ALA A 661 8.13 -13.59 6.08
N PHE A 662 8.82 -14.56 6.70
CA PHE A 662 9.11 -15.85 6.08
C PHE A 662 7.83 -16.65 5.83
N THR A 663 7.78 -17.33 4.69
CA THR A 663 6.62 -18.14 4.23
C THR A 663 6.11 -19.11 5.29
N ASP A 664 7.01 -19.84 5.95
CA ASP A 664 6.67 -20.82 6.98
C ASP A 664 6.01 -20.17 8.21
N GLU A 665 6.37 -18.93 8.54
CA GLU A 665 5.79 -18.11 9.63
C GLU A 665 4.53 -17.34 9.19
N GLN A 666 4.12 -17.45 7.92
CA GLN A 666 2.90 -16.84 7.36
C GLN A 666 1.86 -17.91 6.98
N TYR A 667 1.84 -19.02 7.74
CA TYR A 667 0.93 -20.15 7.54
C TYR A 667 -0.55 -19.78 7.77
N LEU A 668 -0.87 -18.94 8.76
CA LEU A 668 -2.25 -18.57 9.13
C LEU A 668 -2.64 -17.17 8.63
N VAL A 669 -3.89 -16.99 8.19
CA VAL A 669 -4.44 -15.65 7.88
C VAL A 669 -4.65 -14.87 9.19
N PRO A 670 -4.18 -13.61 9.32
CA PRO A 670 -4.50 -12.76 10.47
C PRO A 670 -5.99 -12.42 10.65
N LYS A 671 -6.85 -12.72 9.65
CA LYS A 671 -8.28 -12.41 9.65
C LYS A 671 -9.10 -13.37 10.51
N ASP A 672 -8.83 -14.66 10.38
CA ASP A 672 -9.66 -15.74 10.92
C ASP A 672 -8.86 -16.98 11.37
N GLY A 673 -7.53 -16.87 11.45
CA GLY A 673 -6.65 -17.94 11.93
C GLY A 673 -6.63 -19.19 11.05
N LYS A 674 -7.15 -19.14 9.81
CA LYS A 674 -7.18 -20.31 8.92
C LYS A 674 -5.88 -20.47 8.14
N PRO A 675 -5.49 -21.71 7.77
CA PRO A 675 -4.36 -21.94 6.88
C PRO A 675 -4.48 -21.31 5.48
N LEU A 676 -3.38 -20.68 5.06
CA LEU A 676 -3.16 -20.18 3.70
C LEU A 676 -2.49 -21.23 2.81
N PRO A 677 -1.22 -21.63 3.02
CA PRO A 677 -0.59 -22.56 2.13
C PRO A 677 -1.11 -23.99 2.38
N GLY A 678 -1.18 -24.74 1.30
CA GLY A 678 -1.67 -26.11 1.28
C GLY A 678 -1.61 -26.65 -0.14
N LEU A 679 -1.49 -27.95 -0.31
CA LEU A 679 -1.45 -28.55 -1.65
C LEU A 679 -2.81 -28.35 -2.34
N ILE A 680 -2.84 -28.53 -3.67
CA ILE A 680 -4.04 -28.35 -4.51
C ILE A 680 -4.10 -29.39 -5.65
N GLN A 681 -5.25 -29.48 -6.32
CA GLN A 681 -5.43 -30.23 -7.58
C GLN A 681 -4.90 -31.68 -7.50
N ASP A 682 -3.97 -32.06 -8.37
CA ASP A 682 -3.41 -33.40 -8.53
C ASP A 682 -2.89 -34.01 -7.22
N HIS A 683 -2.37 -33.19 -6.31
CA HIS A 683 -1.92 -33.64 -4.99
C HIS A 683 -3.06 -34.20 -4.15
N MET A 684 -4.29 -33.67 -4.26
CA MET A 684 -5.48 -34.21 -3.59
C MET A 684 -5.86 -35.58 -4.13
N ILE A 685 -5.93 -35.69 -5.46
CA ILE A 685 -6.25 -36.94 -6.16
C ILE A 685 -5.23 -38.01 -5.76
N SER A 686 -3.94 -37.67 -5.80
CA SER A 686 -2.83 -38.53 -5.40
C SER A 686 -2.93 -39.02 -3.95
N GLY A 687 -3.19 -38.12 -2.99
CA GLY A 687 -3.34 -38.48 -1.58
C GLY A 687 -4.53 -39.38 -1.29
N VAL A 688 -5.71 -39.07 -1.85
CA VAL A 688 -6.91 -39.92 -1.73
C VAL A 688 -6.67 -41.29 -2.38
N SER A 689 -6.14 -41.27 -3.60
CA SER A 689 -5.81 -42.45 -4.40
C SER A 689 -4.85 -43.42 -3.70
N MET A 690 -3.81 -42.89 -3.05
CA MET A 690 -2.81 -43.68 -2.32
C MET A 690 -3.28 -44.11 -0.92
N THR A 691 -4.15 -43.35 -0.25
CA THR A 691 -4.68 -43.74 1.08
C THR A 691 -5.93 -44.62 1.04
N THR A 692 -6.56 -44.76 -0.12
CA THR A 692 -7.70 -45.65 -0.36
C THR A 692 -7.33 -47.11 -0.07
N ARG A 693 -8.23 -47.83 0.62
CA ARG A 693 -8.06 -49.26 0.94
C ARG A 693 -7.94 -50.08 -0.37
N GLY A 694 -6.91 -50.92 -0.46
CA GLY A 694 -6.57 -51.69 -1.66
C GLY A 694 -5.35 -51.18 -2.43
N CYS A 695 -4.84 -49.97 -2.10
CA CYS A 695 -3.56 -49.51 -2.63
C CYS A 695 -2.38 -50.17 -1.89
N PHE A 696 -1.65 -51.04 -2.60
CA PHE A 696 -0.48 -51.78 -2.11
C PHE A 696 0.75 -51.51 -2.98
N PHE A 697 1.92 -51.52 -2.36
CA PHE A 697 3.22 -51.34 -3.01
C PHE A 697 4.15 -52.49 -2.67
N THR A 698 4.98 -52.91 -3.62
CA THR A 698 6.13 -53.78 -3.35
C THR A 698 7.19 -53.03 -2.55
N ARG A 699 8.15 -53.77 -2.00
CA ARG A 699 9.27 -53.20 -1.23
C ARG A 699 10.07 -52.17 -2.03
N GLU A 700 10.27 -52.42 -3.32
CA GLU A 700 11.05 -51.59 -4.24
C GLU A 700 10.32 -50.26 -4.50
N GLN A 701 9.03 -50.34 -4.85
CA GLN A 701 8.15 -49.19 -5.08
C GLN A 701 8.03 -48.31 -3.83
N TYR A 702 7.86 -48.95 -2.67
CA TYR A 702 7.84 -48.29 -1.37
C TYR A 702 9.14 -47.53 -1.09
N MET A 703 10.29 -48.15 -1.32
CA MET A 703 11.60 -47.52 -1.10
C MET A 703 11.84 -46.34 -2.04
N GLU A 704 11.44 -46.43 -3.32
CA GLU A 704 11.57 -45.32 -4.25
C GLU A 704 10.68 -44.13 -3.84
N LEU A 705 9.41 -44.37 -3.52
CA LEU A 705 8.46 -43.31 -3.14
C LEU A 705 8.92 -42.59 -1.86
N VAL A 706 9.39 -43.34 -0.86
CA VAL A 706 9.96 -42.76 0.38
C VAL A 706 11.22 -41.95 0.08
N TYR A 707 12.11 -42.42 -0.80
CA TYR A 707 13.32 -41.70 -1.16
C TYR A 707 13.03 -40.38 -1.89
N ARG A 708 12.09 -40.37 -2.84
CA ARG A 708 11.72 -39.15 -3.60
C ARG A 708 11.07 -38.08 -2.72
N GLY A 709 10.17 -38.46 -1.80
CA GLY A 709 9.59 -37.53 -0.82
C GLY A 709 10.65 -36.90 0.09
N LEU A 710 11.57 -37.73 0.62
CA LEU A 710 12.59 -37.33 1.59
C LEU A 710 13.93 -36.87 0.99
N THR A 711 13.95 -36.41 -0.26
CA THR A 711 15.19 -36.04 -0.98
C THR A 711 16.12 -35.08 -0.20
N ASP A 712 15.56 -34.16 0.60
CA ASP A 712 16.36 -33.20 1.38
C ASP A 712 16.85 -33.75 2.75
N LYS A 713 16.39 -34.94 3.17
CA LYS A 713 16.76 -35.52 4.47
C LYS A 713 18.09 -36.26 4.40
N LYS A 714 19.10 -35.71 5.07
CA LYS A 714 20.41 -36.37 5.24
C LYS A 714 20.34 -37.46 6.32
N GLY A 715 20.92 -38.63 6.05
CA GLY A 715 21.07 -39.74 7.00
C GLY A 715 20.27 -41.00 6.66
N ARG A 716 20.32 -42.01 7.54
CA ARG A 716 19.64 -43.30 7.31
C ARG A 716 18.13 -43.16 7.52
N ILE A 717 17.36 -43.41 6.46
CA ILE A 717 15.90 -43.47 6.49
C ILE A 717 15.46 -44.70 7.32
N LYS A 718 14.54 -44.50 8.28
CA LYS A 718 13.85 -45.60 8.96
C LYS A 718 12.68 -46.06 8.09
N VAL A 719 12.54 -47.37 7.91
CA VAL A 719 11.45 -48.01 7.15
C VAL A 719 10.67 -48.94 8.08
N PHE A 720 9.36 -49.05 7.85
CA PHE A 720 8.48 -49.90 8.63
C PHE A 720 8.44 -51.34 8.08
N PRO A 721 8.08 -52.35 8.90
CA PRO A 721 7.74 -53.67 8.39
C PRO A 721 6.52 -53.57 7.44
N PRO A 722 6.42 -54.45 6.42
CA PRO A 722 5.30 -54.45 5.49
C PRO A 722 4.02 -54.96 6.17
N ALA A 723 2.88 -54.49 5.67
CA ALA A 723 1.57 -54.79 6.25
C ALA A 723 1.11 -56.23 5.99
N ILE A 724 1.55 -56.83 4.88
CA ILE A 724 1.24 -58.19 4.48
C ILE A 724 2.56 -58.95 4.32
N MET A 725 2.71 -60.05 5.08
CA MET A 725 3.91 -60.87 5.15
C MET A 725 3.81 -62.20 4.36
N LYS A 726 2.60 -62.62 3.98
CA LYS A 726 2.29 -63.88 3.25
C LYS A 726 1.15 -63.60 2.26
N PRO A 727 1.06 -64.28 1.09
CA PRO A 727 1.68 -65.58 0.79
C PRO A 727 3.12 -65.54 0.25
N GLN A 728 3.55 -64.49 -0.48
CA GLN A 728 4.92 -64.40 -1.02
C GLN A 728 5.42 -62.96 -1.26
N PHE A 729 4.53 -62.03 -1.58
CA PHE A 729 4.87 -60.61 -1.78
C PHE A 729 4.77 -59.84 -0.46
N HIS A 730 5.88 -59.24 -0.03
CA HIS A 730 5.91 -58.31 1.10
C HIS A 730 5.27 -56.98 0.65
N LEU A 731 4.00 -56.75 1.00
CA LEU A 731 3.24 -55.58 0.55
C LEU A 731 3.06 -54.55 1.66
N SER A 732 3.41 -53.30 1.36
CA SER A 732 3.13 -52.13 2.19
C SER A 732 1.88 -51.41 1.68
N THR A 733 1.00 -50.95 2.57
CA THR A 733 -0.14 -50.11 2.14
C THR A 733 0.31 -48.68 1.87
N GLY A 734 -0.40 -47.96 1.00
CA GLY A 734 -0.13 -46.55 0.71
C GLY A 734 -0.16 -45.63 1.93
N LYS A 735 -0.91 -46.00 2.98
CA LYS A 735 -0.91 -45.30 4.27
C LYS A 735 0.48 -45.30 4.91
N TYR A 736 1.17 -46.44 4.97
CA TYR A 736 2.54 -46.55 5.51
C TYR A 736 3.57 -45.72 4.71
N VAL A 737 3.33 -45.45 3.43
CA VAL A 737 4.25 -44.64 2.59
C VAL A 737 4.20 -43.17 3.01
N ILE A 738 2.99 -42.60 3.07
CA ILE A 738 2.77 -41.26 3.63
C ILE A 738 3.32 -41.18 5.06
N LEU A 739 3.17 -42.27 5.81
CA LEU A 739 3.54 -42.33 7.21
C LEU A 739 5.02 -42.11 7.47
N VAL A 740 5.88 -42.82 6.74
CA VAL A 740 7.33 -42.68 6.82
C VAL A 740 7.76 -41.25 6.52
N ASN A 741 7.13 -40.65 5.51
CA ASN A 741 7.40 -39.29 5.06
C ASN A 741 7.01 -38.22 6.11
N ILE A 742 5.99 -38.48 6.94
CA ILE A 742 5.57 -37.61 8.05
C ILE A 742 6.40 -37.88 9.32
N LEU A 743 6.44 -39.13 9.81
CA LEU A 743 7.10 -39.53 11.05
C LEU A 743 8.62 -39.29 11.06
N LEU A 744 9.26 -39.16 9.90
CA LEU A 744 10.68 -38.79 9.84
C LEU A 744 10.96 -37.30 10.07
N PHE A 745 9.92 -36.44 10.13
CA PHE A 745 10.03 -35.07 10.63
C PHE A 745 9.37 -34.88 11.99
N MET A 746 8.32 -35.66 12.29
CA MET A 746 7.66 -35.67 13.60
C MET A 746 8.45 -36.52 14.61
N CYS A 747 9.26 -35.91 15.47
CA CYS A 747 9.63 -36.54 16.74
C CYS A 747 8.42 -36.56 17.66
N LEU A 748 7.46 -37.46 17.41
CA LEU A 748 6.34 -37.65 18.33
C LEU A 748 6.88 -38.05 19.70
N ILE A 749 6.49 -37.26 20.69
CA ILE A 749 6.66 -37.60 22.09
C ILE A 749 5.94 -38.93 22.32
N TYR A 750 6.71 -39.90 22.81
CA TYR A 750 6.20 -41.15 23.35
C TYR A 750 5.46 -40.80 24.66
N SER A 751 4.20 -40.37 24.55
CA SER A 751 3.34 -40.22 25.72
C SER A 751 2.72 -41.58 26.02
N GLU A 752 2.90 -42.07 27.25
CA GLU A 752 2.37 -43.36 27.70
C GLU A 752 0.82 -43.37 27.79
N LYS A 753 0.17 -42.24 27.50
CA LYS A 753 -1.29 -42.13 27.37
C LYS A 753 -1.68 -41.87 25.90
N PRO A 754 -2.46 -42.76 25.28
CA PRO A 754 -2.79 -42.67 23.85
C PRO A 754 -3.96 -41.70 23.60
N GLU A 755 -3.66 -40.44 23.33
CA GLU A 755 -4.67 -39.48 22.92
C GLU A 755 -5.12 -39.74 21.46
N LYS A 756 -6.45 -39.82 21.27
CA LYS A 756 -7.07 -39.99 19.95
C LYS A 756 -7.29 -38.62 19.32
N VAL A 757 -6.57 -38.32 18.23
CA VAL A 757 -7.00 -37.24 17.31
C VAL A 757 -8.02 -37.84 16.34
N ILE A 758 -9.26 -37.36 16.42
CA ILE A 758 -10.34 -37.69 15.49
C ILE A 758 -10.52 -36.49 14.54
N LEU A 759 -10.18 -36.67 13.26
CA LEU A 759 -10.55 -35.70 12.22
C LEU A 759 -11.87 -36.16 11.57
N GLY A 760 -12.86 -35.27 11.59
CA GLY A 760 -14.22 -35.57 11.13
C GLY A 760 -14.40 -35.44 9.62
N SER A 761 -15.08 -36.41 9.03
CA SER A 761 -15.55 -36.42 7.63
C SER A 761 -17.07 -36.19 7.55
N LYS A 762 -17.57 -35.52 6.50
CA LYS A 762 -19.02 -35.36 6.27
C LYS A 762 -19.51 -36.29 5.15
N PHE A 763 -20.69 -36.88 5.37
CA PHE A 763 -21.50 -37.73 4.47
C PHE A 763 -20.93 -39.09 4.07
N PHE A 764 -21.62 -40.16 4.48
CA PHE A 764 -22.04 -41.38 3.73
C PHE A 764 -22.72 -42.37 4.73
N PRO A 765 -23.53 -43.35 4.28
CA PRO A 765 -24.34 -44.18 5.20
C PRO A 765 -23.52 -45.07 6.15
N GLU A 766 -24.16 -45.44 7.28
CA GLU A 766 -23.52 -45.87 8.53
C GLU A 766 -22.61 -47.10 8.42
N GLU A 767 -22.87 -48.02 7.48
CA GLU A 767 -22.12 -49.28 7.32
C GLU A 767 -20.66 -49.09 6.85
N LEU A 768 -20.31 -47.93 6.26
CA LEU A 768 -18.94 -47.62 5.80
C LEU A 768 -18.22 -46.57 6.66
N CYS A 769 -18.82 -46.15 7.78
CA CYS A 769 -18.37 -45.01 8.60
C CYS A 769 -16.87 -45.08 9.00
N PHE A 770 -16.38 -46.28 9.33
CA PHE A 770 -15.00 -46.51 9.73
C PHE A 770 -13.95 -46.15 8.66
N LEU A 771 -14.29 -46.16 7.36
CA LEU A 771 -13.32 -45.87 6.29
C LEU A 771 -12.98 -44.38 6.14
N PHE A 772 -13.81 -43.49 6.68
CA PHE A 772 -13.72 -42.04 6.45
C PHE A 772 -13.21 -41.25 7.67
N GLN A 773 -13.39 -41.77 8.88
CA GLN A 773 -12.79 -41.19 10.08
C GLN A 773 -11.26 -41.34 10.04
N VAL A 774 -10.55 -40.20 9.94
CA VAL A 774 -9.08 -40.21 9.99
C VAL A 774 -8.62 -40.28 11.45
N ILE A 775 -7.84 -41.33 11.73
CA ILE A 775 -7.29 -41.64 13.04
C ILE A 775 -5.78 -41.75 12.91
N ILE A 776 -5.07 -40.84 13.57
CA ILE A 776 -3.61 -40.85 13.69
C ILE A 776 -3.26 -41.05 15.17
N ARG A 777 -2.41 -42.05 15.49
CA ARG A 777 -2.01 -42.38 16.86
C ARG A 777 -0.53 -42.73 16.89
N ASN A 778 0.24 -42.13 17.79
CA ASN A 778 1.71 -42.25 17.84
C ASN A 778 2.38 -41.92 16.48
N GLY A 779 1.74 -41.05 15.71
CA GLY A 779 2.12 -40.72 14.33
C GLY A 779 1.62 -41.68 13.27
N GLU A 780 1.04 -42.83 13.63
CA GLU A 780 0.60 -43.87 12.71
C GLU A 780 -0.82 -43.63 12.16
N LEU A 781 -0.99 -43.67 10.83
CA LEU A 781 -2.26 -43.45 10.13
C LEU A 781 -3.02 -44.77 10.05
N LEU A 782 -3.76 -45.06 11.12
CA LEU A 782 -4.46 -46.32 11.29
C LEU A 782 -5.71 -46.37 10.40
N CYS A 783 -6.50 -45.29 10.37
CA CYS A 783 -7.77 -45.25 9.66
C CYS A 783 -7.99 -43.96 8.86
N GLY A 784 -9.00 -43.98 7.99
CA GLY A 784 -9.39 -42.85 7.13
C GLY A 784 -8.61 -42.74 5.82
N VAL A 785 -9.02 -41.77 5.01
CA VAL A 785 -8.43 -41.39 3.71
C VAL A 785 -8.01 -39.92 3.83
N LEU A 786 -6.83 -39.56 3.33
CA LEU A 786 -6.35 -38.19 3.40
C LEU A 786 -6.74 -37.41 2.13
N ASP A 787 -7.34 -36.24 2.34
CA ASP A 787 -7.92 -35.37 1.32
C ASP A 787 -7.56 -33.88 1.57
N LYS A 788 -8.30 -32.98 0.91
CA LYS A 788 -8.20 -31.53 1.11
C LYS A 788 -8.40 -31.05 2.54
N ALA A 789 -9.17 -31.74 3.38
CA ALA A 789 -9.31 -31.37 4.79
C ALA A 789 -8.00 -31.55 5.57
N HIS A 790 -7.08 -32.39 5.09
CA HIS A 790 -5.88 -32.80 5.82
C HIS A 790 -4.61 -32.05 5.39
N PHE A 791 -4.35 -31.96 4.08
CA PHE A 791 -3.12 -31.36 3.53
C PHE A 791 -3.37 -30.24 2.50
N GLY A 792 -4.63 -29.85 2.31
CA GLY A 792 -5.00 -28.58 1.70
C GLY A 792 -5.05 -27.43 2.72
N SER A 793 -5.44 -26.24 2.28
CA SER A 793 -5.55 -25.03 3.11
C SER A 793 -6.79 -25.03 4.02
N SER A 794 -6.86 -25.99 4.94
CA SER A 794 -8.04 -26.34 5.75
C SER A 794 -7.74 -26.26 7.26
N ALA A 795 -8.66 -25.66 8.02
CA ALA A 795 -8.52 -25.57 9.48
C ALA A 795 -8.57 -26.96 10.14
N TYR A 796 -7.85 -27.13 11.25
CA TYR A 796 -7.66 -28.38 11.99
C TYR A 796 -7.20 -29.61 11.18
N GLY A 797 -6.71 -29.43 9.94
CA GLY A 797 -6.13 -30.51 9.15
C GLY A 797 -4.77 -30.98 9.67
N LEU A 798 -4.32 -32.15 9.20
CA LEU A 798 -3.01 -32.74 9.52
C LEU A 798 -1.85 -31.72 9.50
N VAL A 799 -1.71 -30.95 8.42
CA VAL A 799 -0.60 -29.97 8.28
C VAL A 799 -0.72 -28.84 9.31
N HIS A 800 -1.93 -28.45 9.69
CA HIS A 800 -2.18 -27.44 10.70
C HIS A 800 -1.89 -27.96 12.11
N CYS A 801 -2.22 -29.23 12.40
CA CYS A 801 -1.77 -29.89 13.63
C CYS A 801 -0.22 -29.97 13.69
N CYS A 802 0.45 -30.23 12.56
CA CYS A 802 1.91 -30.18 12.49
C CYS A 802 2.47 -28.77 12.76
N TYR A 803 1.80 -27.72 12.27
CA TYR A 803 2.18 -26.33 12.54
C TYR A 803 2.08 -25.99 14.03
N GLU A 804 0.96 -26.35 14.68
CA GLU A 804 0.73 -26.05 16.10
C GLU A 804 1.71 -26.79 17.03
N ILE A 805 2.02 -28.06 16.73
CA ILE A 805 2.85 -28.90 17.61
C ILE A 805 4.36 -28.72 17.33
N TYR A 806 4.76 -28.46 16.07
CA TYR A 806 6.17 -28.48 15.63
C TYR A 806 6.63 -27.21 14.88
N GLY A 807 5.80 -26.17 14.80
CA GLY A 807 6.10 -24.89 14.18
C GLY A 807 6.09 -24.88 12.64
N GLY A 808 6.21 -23.67 12.08
CA GLY A 808 6.14 -23.40 10.65
C GLY A 808 7.15 -24.17 9.81
N GLU A 809 8.43 -24.19 10.21
CA GLU A 809 9.49 -24.86 9.44
C GLU A 809 9.18 -26.36 9.22
N THR A 810 8.56 -27.00 10.22
CA THR A 810 8.20 -28.42 10.13
C THR A 810 6.97 -28.64 9.25
N SER A 811 5.95 -27.78 9.32
CA SER A 811 4.77 -27.88 8.44
C SER A 811 5.13 -27.63 6.97
N GLY A 812 6.03 -26.68 6.67
CA GLY A 812 6.55 -26.43 5.32
C GLY A 812 7.34 -27.62 4.75
N LYS A 813 8.18 -28.27 5.57
CA LYS A 813 8.86 -29.52 5.19
C LYS A 813 7.86 -30.65 4.90
N VAL A 814 6.82 -30.81 5.72
CA VAL A 814 5.77 -31.81 5.49
C VAL A 814 5.01 -31.54 4.19
N LEU A 815 4.62 -30.29 3.91
CA LEU A 815 3.98 -29.91 2.63
C LEU A 815 4.88 -30.21 1.43
N THR A 816 6.17 -29.84 1.50
CA THR A 816 7.16 -30.09 0.45
C THR A 816 7.33 -31.60 0.19
N CYS A 817 7.45 -32.38 1.27
CA CYS A 817 7.61 -33.83 1.22
C CYS A 817 6.39 -34.52 0.58
N LEU A 818 5.18 -34.14 1.00
CA LEU A 818 3.92 -34.64 0.45
C LEU A 818 3.75 -34.24 -1.02
N GLY A 819 4.05 -32.99 -1.39
CA GLY A 819 3.98 -32.53 -2.78
C GLY A 819 4.84 -33.38 -3.72
N ARG A 820 6.11 -33.61 -3.36
CA ARG A 820 7.03 -34.48 -4.13
C ARG A 820 6.59 -35.94 -4.18
N LEU A 821 6.17 -36.50 -3.05
CA LEU A 821 5.66 -37.88 -2.95
C LEU A 821 4.44 -38.06 -3.86
N PHE A 822 3.48 -37.14 -3.80
CA PHE A 822 2.25 -37.20 -4.57
C PHE A 822 2.48 -37.02 -6.07
N THR A 823 3.40 -36.13 -6.46
CA THR A 823 3.84 -35.99 -7.86
C THR A 823 4.53 -37.26 -8.35
N ALA A 824 5.44 -37.86 -7.56
CA ALA A 824 6.14 -39.08 -7.94
C ALA A 824 5.20 -40.29 -8.12
N TYR A 825 4.22 -40.46 -7.22
CA TYR A 825 3.23 -41.55 -7.32
C TYR A 825 2.40 -41.47 -8.61
N LEU A 826 1.91 -40.28 -8.98
CA LEU A 826 1.17 -40.10 -10.22
C LEU A 826 2.05 -40.35 -11.45
N GLN A 827 3.29 -39.86 -11.46
CA GLN A 827 4.22 -40.02 -12.59
C GLN A 827 4.66 -41.47 -12.83
N LEU A 828 4.86 -42.27 -11.78
CA LEU A 828 5.49 -43.58 -11.88
C LEU A 828 4.51 -44.75 -11.88
N TYR A 829 3.38 -44.64 -11.16
CA TYR A 829 2.61 -45.83 -10.76
C TYR A 829 1.13 -45.84 -11.13
N ARG A 830 0.50 -44.67 -11.36
CA ARG A 830 -0.96 -44.63 -11.62
C ARG A 830 -1.41 -43.72 -12.75
N GLY A 831 -0.74 -42.59 -12.97
CA GLY A 831 -1.28 -41.50 -13.79
C GLY A 831 -2.61 -40.96 -13.24
N PHE A 832 -3.21 -40.03 -13.98
CA PHE A 832 -4.60 -39.62 -13.80
C PHE A 832 -5.16 -39.12 -15.14
N THR A 833 -6.42 -39.43 -15.43
CA THR A 833 -7.11 -38.99 -16.64
C THR A 833 -8.62 -38.91 -16.38
N MET A 834 -9.34 -38.14 -17.19
CA MET A 834 -10.79 -38.05 -17.15
C MET A 834 -11.31 -38.25 -18.57
N GLY A 835 -12.15 -39.26 -18.77
CA GLY A 835 -12.73 -39.60 -20.07
C GLY A 835 -14.20 -39.22 -20.19
N ILE A 836 -14.76 -39.39 -21.39
CA ILE A 836 -16.21 -39.24 -21.61
C ILE A 836 -17.00 -40.27 -20.77
N GLU A 837 -16.45 -41.47 -20.55
CA GLU A 837 -17.06 -42.53 -19.73
C GLU A 837 -17.35 -42.10 -18.28
N ASP A 838 -16.57 -41.14 -17.73
CA ASP A 838 -16.75 -40.64 -16.36
C ASP A 838 -17.95 -39.67 -16.24
N ILE A 839 -18.49 -39.17 -17.37
CA ILE A 839 -19.68 -38.29 -17.43
C ILE A 839 -20.93 -38.98 -17.99
N LEU A 840 -20.83 -40.24 -18.42
CA LEU A 840 -21.97 -41.00 -18.94
C LEU A 840 -22.92 -41.44 -17.82
N VAL A 841 -24.22 -41.45 -18.14
CA VAL A 841 -25.32 -41.93 -17.30
C VAL A 841 -25.83 -43.27 -17.86
N LYS A 842 -26.22 -44.20 -16.98
CA LYS A 842 -26.80 -45.50 -17.37
C LYS A 842 -28.12 -45.29 -18.14
N PRO A 843 -28.42 -46.10 -19.18
CA PRO A 843 -29.64 -45.95 -19.96
C PRO A 843 -30.94 -45.94 -19.14
N GLU A 844 -31.04 -46.78 -18.11
CA GLU A 844 -32.21 -46.81 -17.21
C GLU A 844 -32.40 -45.51 -16.41
N ALA A 845 -31.31 -44.90 -15.96
CA ALA A 845 -31.34 -43.63 -15.24
C ALA A 845 -31.67 -42.47 -16.20
N ASP A 846 -31.18 -42.51 -17.43
CA ASP A 846 -31.50 -41.50 -18.44
C ASP A 846 -32.99 -41.56 -18.87
N GLN A 847 -33.57 -42.75 -19.03
CA GLN A 847 -35.01 -42.93 -19.27
C GLN A 847 -35.86 -42.39 -18.11
N LYS A 848 -35.47 -42.65 -16.85
CA LYS A 848 -36.15 -42.11 -15.66
C LYS A 848 -36.06 -40.58 -15.63
N ARG A 849 -34.88 -40.02 -15.92
CA ARG A 849 -34.64 -38.58 -16.07
C ARG A 849 -35.56 -37.95 -17.12
N GLN A 850 -35.67 -38.55 -18.31
CA GLN A 850 -36.53 -38.04 -19.39
C GLN A 850 -38.00 -37.95 -18.94
N LYS A 851 -38.53 -38.99 -18.29
CA LYS A 851 -39.89 -38.99 -17.73
C LYS A 851 -40.14 -37.91 -16.67
N ILE A 852 -39.13 -37.55 -15.86
CA ILE A 852 -39.24 -36.46 -14.88
C ILE A 852 -39.24 -35.09 -15.59
N ILE A 853 -38.42 -34.94 -16.63
CA ILE A 853 -38.36 -33.72 -17.45
C ILE A 853 -39.69 -33.48 -18.19
N GLU A 854 -40.30 -34.52 -18.75
CA GLU A 854 -41.61 -34.44 -19.41
C GLU A 854 -42.69 -33.90 -18.48
N LYS A 855 -42.77 -34.43 -17.25
CA LYS A 855 -43.68 -33.93 -16.20
C LYS A 855 -43.43 -32.46 -15.86
N SER A 856 -42.16 -32.06 -15.72
CA SER A 856 -41.82 -30.67 -15.34
C SER A 856 -42.36 -29.62 -16.32
N ASN A 857 -42.49 -29.96 -17.62
CA ASN A 857 -43.01 -29.02 -18.62
C ASN A 857 -44.50 -28.67 -18.44
N GLN A 858 -45.28 -29.52 -17.73
CA GLN A 858 -46.73 -29.37 -17.60
C GLN A 858 -47.14 -28.53 -16.37
N HIS A 859 -46.31 -28.48 -15.32
CA HIS A 859 -46.67 -27.90 -14.01
C HIS A 859 -46.38 -26.38 -13.92
N GLY A 860 -45.88 -25.75 -14.99
CA GLY A 860 -45.58 -24.31 -14.99
C GLY A 860 -46.80 -23.40 -14.79
N ILE A 861 -48.00 -23.84 -15.21
CA ILE A 861 -49.26 -23.12 -14.97
C ILE A 861 -49.68 -23.16 -13.50
N GLU A 862 -49.37 -24.24 -12.79
CA GLU A 862 -49.70 -24.42 -11.36
C GLU A 862 -48.88 -23.46 -10.50
N ALA A 863 -47.62 -23.22 -10.84
CA ALA A 863 -46.79 -22.21 -10.20
C ALA A 863 -47.39 -20.79 -10.31
N VAL A 864 -47.99 -20.43 -11.45
CA VAL A 864 -48.68 -19.14 -11.63
C VAL A 864 -49.98 -19.08 -10.82
N ARG A 865 -50.78 -20.16 -10.82
CA ARG A 865 -52.00 -20.23 -9.99
C ARG A 865 -51.68 -20.08 -8.51
N ALA A 866 -50.66 -20.78 -8.03
CA ALA A 866 -50.20 -20.72 -6.63
C ALA A 866 -49.65 -19.33 -6.25
N ALA A 867 -48.95 -18.64 -7.17
CA ALA A 867 -48.45 -17.29 -6.93
C ALA A 867 -49.54 -16.22 -6.85
N LEU A 868 -50.58 -16.34 -7.69
CA LEU A 868 -51.68 -15.38 -7.80
C LEU A 868 -52.92 -15.78 -6.97
N ASN A 869 -52.80 -16.82 -6.14
CA ASN A 869 -53.87 -17.41 -5.32
C ASN A 869 -55.16 -17.72 -6.12
N LEU A 870 -55.01 -18.33 -7.29
CA LEU A 870 -56.11 -18.66 -8.20
C LEU A 870 -56.64 -20.08 -7.98
N PRO A 871 -57.97 -20.30 -8.01
CA PRO A 871 -58.55 -21.63 -8.01
C PRO A 871 -58.02 -22.52 -9.14
N GLU A 872 -57.94 -23.83 -8.91
CA GLU A 872 -57.52 -24.80 -9.94
C GLU A 872 -58.46 -24.81 -11.16
N ALA A 873 -59.73 -24.48 -10.95
CA ALA A 873 -60.76 -24.37 -11.99
C ALA A 873 -60.63 -23.13 -12.90
N THR A 874 -59.72 -22.18 -12.61
CA THR A 874 -59.52 -20.98 -13.44
C THR A 874 -58.94 -21.34 -14.81
N SER A 875 -59.58 -20.79 -15.85
CA SER A 875 -59.22 -21.02 -17.25
C SER A 875 -57.81 -20.50 -17.58
N CYS A 876 -57.13 -21.12 -18.55
CA CYS A 876 -55.75 -20.73 -18.91
C CYS A 876 -55.64 -19.27 -19.37
N GLU A 877 -56.68 -18.77 -20.06
CA GLU A 877 -56.74 -17.39 -20.56
C GLU A 877 -56.86 -16.38 -19.40
N GLU A 878 -57.68 -16.67 -18.37
CA GLU A 878 -57.78 -15.84 -17.17
C GLU A 878 -56.48 -15.83 -16.34
N VAL A 879 -55.79 -16.96 -16.24
CA VAL A 879 -54.46 -17.03 -15.58
C VAL A 879 -53.44 -16.18 -16.36
N GLN A 880 -53.46 -16.25 -17.70
CA GLN A 880 -52.56 -15.49 -18.56
C GLN A 880 -52.83 -13.98 -18.45
N GLY A 881 -54.09 -13.56 -18.45
CA GLY A 881 -54.50 -12.17 -18.24
C GLY A 881 -54.01 -11.60 -16.90
N LYS A 882 -54.20 -12.33 -15.80
CA LYS A 882 -53.71 -11.88 -14.49
C LYS A 882 -52.18 -11.85 -14.38
N TRP A 883 -51.47 -12.73 -15.08
CA TRP A 883 -50.01 -12.64 -15.16
C TRP A 883 -49.55 -11.44 -16.00
N GLN A 884 -50.27 -11.09 -17.07
CA GLN A 884 -50.06 -9.87 -17.84
C GLN A 884 -50.29 -8.61 -16.99
N ASP A 885 -51.38 -8.56 -16.21
CA ASP A 885 -51.65 -7.44 -15.30
C ASP A 885 -50.54 -7.29 -14.26
N ALA A 886 -50.09 -8.38 -13.64
CA ALA A 886 -48.98 -8.39 -12.69
C ALA A 886 -47.65 -7.91 -13.31
N HIS A 887 -47.39 -8.25 -14.58
CA HIS A 887 -46.18 -7.83 -15.30
C HIS A 887 -46.21 -6.35 -15.71
N LEU A 888 -47.37 -5.83 -16.13
CA LEU A 888 -47.54 -4.43 -16.54
C LEU A 888 -47.81 -3.47 -15.38
N CYS A 889 -48.12 -3.98 -14.19
CA CYS A 889 -48.28 -3.19 -12.98
C CYS A 889 -46.98 -2.46 -12.60
N LYS A 890 -47.11 -1.21 -12.12
CA LYS A 890 -45.98 -0.45 -11.54
C LYS A 890 -45.42 -1.11 -10.28
N ASP A 891 -46.25 -1.89 -9.58
CA ASP A 891 -45.89 -2.63 -8.39
C ASP A 891 -45.56 -4.09 -8.75
N GLN A 892 -44.27 -4.42 -8.76
CA GLN A 892 -43.78 -5.74 -9.19
C GLN A 892 -43.98 -6.85 -8.14
N ARG A 893 -44.72 -6.63 -7.04
CA ARG A 893 -44.91 -7.64 -5.97
C ARG A 893 -45.43 -8.97 -6.51
N ASP A 894 -46.53 -8.96 -7.26
CA ASP A 894 -47.15 -10.19 -7.77
C ASP A 894 -46.29 -10.86 -8.87
N PHE A 895 -45.64 -10.06 -9.72
CA PHE A 895 -44.69 -10.56 -10.71
C PHE A 895 -43.49 -11.29 -10.07
N ASN A 896 -42.94 -10.72 -8.99
CA ASN A 896 -41.86 -11.36 -8.23
C ASN A 896 -42.34 -12.63 -7.50
N MET A 897 -43.60 -12.69 -7.06
CA MET A 897 -44.20 -13.89 -6.47
C MET A 897 -44.34 -15.03 -7.49
N VAL A 898 -44.75 -14.71 -8.72
CA VAL A 898 -44.78 -15.69 -9.84
C VAL A 898 -43.39 -16.26 -10.10
N ASP A 899 -42.37 -15.40 -10.12
CA ASP A 899 -40.98 -15.83 -10.31
C ASP A 899 -40.46 -16.72 -9.16
N LEU A 900 -40.83 -16.41 -7.91
CA LEU A 900 -40.49 -17.22 -6.74
C LEU A 900 -41.14 -18.61 -6.82
N LYS A 901 -42.45 -18.69 -7.08
CA LYS A 901 -43.17 -19.97 -7.14
C LYS A 901 -42.71 -20.85 -8.30
N PHE A 902 -42.40 -20.27 -9.46
CA PHE A 902 -41.76 -21.01 -10.55
C PHE A 902 -40.43 -21.64 -10.13
N LYS A 903 -39.59 -20.92 -9.38
CA LYS A 903 -38.31 -21.44 -8.89
C LYS A 903 -38.50 -22.58 -7.88
N GLU A 904 -39.45 -22.45 -6.95
CA GLU A 904 -39.75 -23.49 -5.97
C GLU A 904 -40.14 -24.80 -6.65
N GLU A 905 -41.13 -24.78 -7.56
CA GLU A 905 -41.57 -25.96 -8.30
C GLU A 905 -40.46 -26.58 -9.16
N VAL A 906 -39.76 -25.75 -9.94
CA VAL A 906 -38.70 -26.20 -10.83
C VAL A 906 -37.51 -26.82 -10.06
N ASN A 907 -37.22 -26.32 -8.86
CA ASN A 907 -36.17 -26.90 -8.01
C ASN A 907 -36.53 -28.30 -7.47
N ASN A 908 -37.82 -28.60 -7.26
CA ASN A 908 -38.25 -29.96 -6.91
C ASN A 908 -37.88 -30.96 -8.02
N TYR A 909 -38.21 -30.63 -9.28
CA TYR A 909 -37.86 -31.45 -10.45
C TYR A 909 -36.35 -31.58 -10.65
N ASN A 910 -35.58 -30.51 -10.44
CA ASN A 910 -34.12 -30.54 -10.48
C ASN A 910 -33.57 -31.56 -9.46
N ASN A 911 -34.03 -31.49 -8.21
CA ASN A 911 -33.63 -32.41 -7.15
C ASN A 911 -33.99 -33.89 -7.46
N GLU A 912 -35.17 -34.16 -8.01
CA GLU A 912 -35.56 -35.52 -8.41
C GLU A 912 -34.67 -36.09 -9.53
N VAL A 913 -34.36 -35.32 -10.57
CA VAL A 913 -33.42 -35.76 -11.62
C VAL A 913 -32.03 -36.02 -11.03
N ASN A 914 -31.57 -35.19 -10.09
CA ASN A 914 -30.27 -35.35 -9.46
C ASN A 914 -30.18 -36.64 -8.63
N LYS A 915 -31.22 -37.00 -7.86
CA LYS A 915 -31.31 -38.27 -7.12
C LYS A 915 -31.26 -39.49 -8.03
N VAL A 916 -31.90 -39.43 -9.21
CA VAL A 916 -31.94 -40.53 -10.18
C VAL A 916 -30.59 -40.74 -10.87
N CYS A 917 -29.91 -39.64 -11.23
CA CYS A 917 -28.67 -39.72 -12.00
C CYS A 917 -27.42 -39.89 -11.13
N MET A 918 -27.41 -39.36 -9.89
CA MET A 918 -26.22 -39.24 -9.05
C MET A 918 -26.45 -39.86 -7.65
N PRO A 919 -25.50 -40.63 -7.08
CA PRO A 919 -24.26 -41.11 -7.69
C PRO A 919 -24.42 -42.45 -8.44
N LEU A 920 -25.49 -43.22 -8.16
CA LEU A 920 -25.66 -44.60 -8.62
C LEU A 920 -26.05 -44.73 -10.11
N GLY A 921 -26.64 -43.66 -10.68
CA GLY A 921 -27.06 -43.60 -12.08
C GLY A 921 -25.92 -43.37 -13.07
N LEU A 922 -24.71 -43.00 -12.62
CA LEU A 922 -23.53 -42.88 -13.46
C LEU A 922 -23.07 -44.24 -14.01
N HIS A 923 -22.48 -44.24 -15.20
CA HIS A 923 -21.92 -45.43 -15.84
C HIS A 923 -20.77 -46.01 -15.01
N ARG A 924 -19.77 -45.19 -14.69
CA ARG A 924 -18.75 -45.49 -13.67
C ARG A 924 -19.16 -44.96 -12.30
N SER A 925 -19.03 -45.78 -11.27
CA SER A 925 -19.21 -45.39 -9.87
C SER A 925 -17.92 -44.88 -9.23
N PHE A 926 -18.04 -44.14 -8.14
CA PHE A 926 -16.90 -43.85 -7.25
C PHE A 926 -16.41 -45.18 -6.61
N PRO A 927 -15.09 -45.42 -6.46
CA PRO A 927 -13.95 -44.51 -6.68
C PRO A 927 -13.33 -44.56 -8.08
N GLU A 928 -13.84 -45.36 -9.01
CA GLU A 928 -13.29 -45.52 -10.37
C GLU A 928 -13.60 -44.33 -11.28
N ASN A 929 -14.72 -43.65 -11.05
CA ASN A 929 -15.10 -42.43 -11.76
C ASN A 929 -14.16 -41.27 -11.36
N ASN A 930 -13.31 -40.86 -12.29
CA ASN A 930 -12.27 -39.87 -12.02
C ASN A 930 -12.82 -38.45 -11.83
N LEU A 931 -13.95 -38.09 -12.47
CA LEU A 931 -14.64 -36.82 -12.23
C LEU A 931 -15.21 -36.75 -10.80
N GLN A 932 -15.86 -37.83 -10.33
CA GLN A 932 -16.32 -37.93 -8.95
C GLN A 932 -15.15 -37.91 -7.96
N LEU A 933 -14.06 -38.62 -8.24
CA LEU A 933 -12.86 -38.60 -7.42
C LEU A 933 -12.27 -37.18 -7.29
N MET A 934 -12.16 -36.43 -8.38
CA MET A 934 -11.67 -35.06 -8.41
C MET A 934 -12.55 -34.09 -7.57
N VAL A 935 -13.87 -34.25 -7.65
CA VAL A 935 -14.81 -33.39 -6.92
C VAL A 935 -14.91 -33.76 -5.44
N GLN A 936 -15.02 -35.05 -5.12
CA GLN A 936 -15.16 -35.53 -3.74
C GLN A 936 -13.87 -35.38 -2.92
N SER A 937 -12.69 -35.51 -3.55
CA SER A 937 -11.39 -35.19 -2.93
C SER A 937 -11.16 -33.69 -2.72
N GLY A 938 -11.99 -32.83 -3.33
CA GLY A 938 -11.84 -31.38 -3.30
C GLY A 938 -10.73 -30.83 -4.22
N ALA A 939 -10.17 -31.64 -5.11
CA ALA A 939 -9.11 -31.25 -6.06
C ALA A 939 -9.53 -30.08 -6.95
N LYS A 940 -10.66 -30.22 -7.66
CA LYS A 940 -11.24 -29.19 -8.54
C LYS A 940 -12.71 -29.50 -8.83
N GLY A 941 -13.52 -28.46 -9.04
CA GLY A 941 -14.94 -28.58 -9.33
C GLY A 941 -15.83 -28.74 -8.08
N SER A 942 -17.13 -28.90 -8.33
CA SER A 942 -18.16 -29.07 -7.30
C SER A 942 -19.16 -30.14 -7.74
N THR A 943 -19.99 -30.62 -6.81
CA THR A 943 -21.08 -31.56 -7.14
C THR A 943 -22.05 -30.97 -8.17
N VAL A 944 -22.35 -29.67 -8.07
CA VAL A 944 -23.15 -28.90 -9.04
C VAL A 944 -22.55 -29.00 -10.45
N ASN A 945 -21.23 -28.88 -10.60
CA ASN A 945 -20.59 -29.02 -11.92
C ASN A 945 -20.84 -30.42 -12.52
N THR A 946 -20.73 -31.48 -11.71
CA THR A 946 -20.98 -32.86 -12.19
C THR A 946 -22.43 -33.10 -12.57
N VAL A 947 -23.36 -32.47 -11.84
CA VAL A 947 -24.80 -32.44 -12.11
C VAL A 947 -25.09 -31.72 -13.43
N GLN A 948 -24.48 -30.55 -13.68
CA GLN A 948 -24.72 -29.80 -14.91
C GLN A 948 -24.15 -30.47 -16.17
N ILE A 949 -23.08 -31.25 -16.02
CA ILE A 949 -22.51 -32.03 -17.11
C ILE A 949 -23.39 -33.25 -17.44
N SER A 950 -23.78 -34.02 -16.43
CA SER A 950 -24.38 -35.36 -16.62
C SER A 950 -25.92 -35.38 -16.51
N CYS A 951 -26.52 -34.45 -15.77
CA CYS A 951 -27.94 -34.43 -15.39
C CYS A 951 -28.70 -33.32 -16.14
N LEU A 952 -28.65 -32.07 -15.67
CA LEU A 952 -29.24 -30.89 -16.32
C LEU A 952 -28.57 -29.60 -15.82
N LEU A 953 -28.62 -28.52 -16.61
CA LEU A 953 -28.11 -27.20 -16.18
C LEU A 953 -28.91 -26.60 -15.01
N GLY A 954 -30.24 -26.81 -15.01
CA GLY A 954 -31.14 -26.29 -13.97
C GLY A 954 -31.78 -24.94 -14.32
N GLN A 955 -32.35 -24.27 -13.32
CA GLN A 955 -32.91 -22.93 -13.48
C GLN A 955 -31.79 -21.90 -13.62
N ILE A 956 -31.86 -21.09 -14.68
CA ILE A 956 -30.94 -19.98 -14.91
C ILE A 956 -31.51 -18.72 -14.25
N GLU A 957 -30.67 -18.00 -13.51
CA GLU A 957 -31.06 -16.80 -12.76
C GLU A 957 -30.27 -15.56 -13.20
N LEU A 958 -30.96 -14.43 -13.26
CA LEU A 958 -30.44 -13.10 -13.56
C LEU A 958 -30.74 -12.20 -12.37
N GLU A 959 -29.70 -11.75 -11.66
CA GLU A 959 -29.84 -10.87 -10.48
C GLU A 959 -30.82 -11.42 -9.41
N GLY A 960 -30.90 -12.75 -9.27
CA GLY A 960 -31.83 -13.43 -8.36
C GLY A 960 -33.27 -13.55 -8.86
N ARG A 961 -33.56 -13.21 -10.13
CA ARG A 961 -34.86 -13.39 -10.81
C ARG A 961 -34.75 -14.37 -11.98
N ARG A 962 -35.85 -14.71 -12.65
CA ARG A 962 -35.84 -15.47 -13.93
C ARG A 962 -35.51 -14.53 -15.10
N PRO A 963 -35.27 -15.04 -16.32
CA PRO A 963 -35.08 -14.19 -17.49
C PRO A 963 -36.25 -13.21 -17.66
N PRO A 964 -35.96 -11.90 -17.83
CA PRO A 964 -36.99 -10.88 -17.85
C PRO A 964 -37.90 -11.02 -19.07
N LEU A 965 -39.18 -10.68 -18.90
CA LEU A 965 -40.10 -10.52 -20.02
C LEU A 965 -39.88 -9.16 -20.69
N MET A 966 -40.00 -9.13 -22.02
CA MET A 966 -40.16 -7.91 -22.80
C MET A 966 -41.55 -7.32 -22.56
N ALA A 967 -41.76 -6.04 -22.90
CA ALA A 967 -43.08 -5.40 -22.83
C ALA A 967 -44.20 -6.14 -23.60
N SER A 968 -43.83 -6.97 -24.57
CA SER A 968 -44.73 -7.89 -25.30
C SER A 968 -45.09 -9.18 -24.55
N GLY A 969 -44.70 -9.34 -23.28
CA GLY A 969 -44.91 -10.54 -22.47
C GLY A 969 -44.01 -11.72 -22.81
N LYS A 970 -43.06 -11.57 -23.74
CA LYS A 970 -42.16 -12.64 -24.22
C LYS A 970 -40.81 -12.59 -23.53
N SER A 971 -40.26 -13.73 -23.11
CA SER A 971 -38.86 -13.82 -22.64
C SER A 971 -37.84 -13.82 -23.79
N LEU A 972 -38.18 -14.45 -24.92
CA LEU A 972 -37.46 -14.37 -26.19
C LEU A 972 -38.45 -14.36 -27.37
N PRO A 973 -38.06 -13.87 -28.57
CA PRO A 973 -38.93 -13.84 -29.75
C PRO A 973 -39.50 -15.20 -30.17
N CYS A 974 -38.80 -16.30 -29.87
CA CYS A 974 -39.22 -17.68 -30.16
C CYS A 974 -40.29 -18.25 -29.23
N PHE A 975 -40.59 -17.59 -28.09
CA PHE A 975 -41.66 -17.99 -27.19
C PHE A 975 -42.93 -17.18 -27.45
N GLN A 976 -44.07 -17.71 -26.99
CA GLN A 976 -45.34 -16.98 -27.00
C GLN A 976 -45.40 -15.99 -25.82
N PRO A 977 -46.24 -14.95 -25.89
CA PRO A 977 -46.46 -14.04 -24.76
C PRO A 977 -46.98 -14.82 -23.55
N TYR A 978 -46.35 -14.66 -22.39
CA TYR A 978 -46.75 -15.31 -21.13
C TYR A 978 -46.83 -16.85 -21.25
N ASP A 979 -45.90 -17.46 -21.99
CA ASP A 979 -45.76 -18.92 -22.09
C ASP A 979 -45.46 -19.54 -20.72
N PHE A 980 -46.38 -20.37 -20.23
CA PHE A 980 -46.27 -21.11 -18.96
C PHE A 980 -45.13 -22.13 -18.93
N SER A 981 -44.52 -22.49 -20.06
CA SER A 981 -43.44 -23.49 -20.09
C SER A 981 -42.25 -23.04 -19.22
N PRO A 982 -41.72 -23.88 -18.31
CA PRO A 982 -40.56 -23.51 -17.51
C PRO A 982 -39.33 -23.13 -18.36
N SER A 983 -39.24 -23.67 -19.58
CA SER A 983 -38.21 -23.32 -20.57
C SER A 983 -38.27 -21.85 -21.02
N SER A 984 -39.46 -21.24 -21.09
CA SER A 984 -39.61 -19.82 -21.45
C SER A 984 -38.92 -18.93 -20.41
N GLY A 985 -39.10 -19.25 -19.13
CA GLY A 985 -38.48 -18.59 -17.99
C GLY A 985 -37.15 -19.20 -17.55
N GLY A 986 -36.36 -19.76 -18.47
CA GLY A 986 -34.97 -20.10 -18.24
C GLY A 986 -34.68 -21.42 -17.51
N PHE A 987 -35.64 -22.34 -17.36
CA PHE A 987 -35.33 -23.69 -16.88
C PHE A 987 -34.69 -24.54 -17.98
N VAL A 988 -33.43 -24.95 -17.77
CA VAL A 988 -32.65 -25.69 -18.75
C VAL A 988 -32.58 -27.17 -18.40
N THR A 989 -33.40 -27.93 -19.12
CA THR A 989 -33.46 -29.40 -19.09
C THR A 989 -32.36 -30.10 -19.91
N GLY A 990 -31.60 -29.32 -20.70
CA GLY A 990 -30.37 -29.77 -21.37
C GLY A 990 -29.20 -29.91 -20.40
N ARG A 991 -28.14 -30.61 -20.84
CA ARG A 991 -26.91 -30.87 -20.08
C ARG A 991 -25.69 -30.73 -21.00
N PHE A 992 -24.51 -30.42 -20.46
CA PHE A 992 -23.33 -30.24 -21.33
C PHE A 992 -22.97 -31.49 -22.15
N LEU A 993 -23.20 -32.70 -21.61
CA LEU A 993 -22.95 -33.97 -22.32
C LEU A 993 -23.69 -34.10 -23.67
N THR A 994 -24.93 -33.58 -23.77
CA THR A 994 -25.79 -33.72 -24.97
C THR A 994 -26.05 -32.40 -25.68
N GLY A 995 -25.39 -31.32 -25.25
CA GLY A 995 -25.66 -29.97 -25.73
C GLY A 995 -26.95 -29.35 -25.17
N ILE A 996 -27.14 -28.08 -25.52
CA ILE A 996 -28.26 -27.22 -25.10
C ILE A 996 -29.00 -26.68 -26.32
N LYS A 997 -30.31 -26.43 -26.18
CA LYS A 997 -31.15 -25.92 -27.28
C LYS A 997 -30.78 -24.47 -27.66
N PRO A 998 -30.93 -24.04 -28.93
CA PRO A 998 -30.58 -22.67 -29.35
C PRO A 998 -31.31 -21.57 -28.59
N SER A 999 -32.61 -21.73 -28.31
CA SER A 999 -33.40 -20.78 -27.50
C SER A 999 -32.81 -20.56 -26.11
N VAL A 1000 -32.30 -21.62 -25.49
CA VAL A 1000 -31.60 -21.57 -24.19
C VAL A 1000 -30.20 -20.98 -24.33
N SER A 1001 -29.49 -21.31 -25.41
CA SER A 1001 -28.15 -20.77 -25.69
C SER A 1001 -28.18 -19.25 -25.81
N LEU A 1002 -29.23 -18.69 -26.41
CA LEU A 1002 -29.48 -17.24 -26.45
C LEU A 1002 -29.64 -16.62 -25.06
N ILE A 1003 -30.37 -17.26 -24.13
CA ILE A 1003 -30.47 -16.80 -22.72
C ILE A 1003 -29.08 -16.79 -22.05
N LEU A 1004 -28.28 -17.83 -22.28
CA LEU A 1004 -26.91 -17.95 -21.75
C LEU A 1004 -25.90 -16.97 -22.40
N ILE A 1005 -26.10 -16.56 -23.64
CA ILE A 1005 -25.28 -15.54 -24.33
C ILE A 1005 -25.65 -14.12 -23.89
N LEU A 1006 -26.94 -13.84 -23.73
CA LEU A 1006 -27.43 -12.55 -23.22
C LEU A 1006 -26.95 -12.30 -21.78
N LEU A 1007 -26.76 -13.37 -21.00
CA LEU A 1007 -26.09 -13.35 -19.69
C LEU A 1007 -24.66 -12.80 -19.80
N THR A 1008 -23.80 -13.39 -20.64
CA THR A 1008 -22.39 -12.95 -20.77
C THR A 1008 -22.27 -11.53 -21.32
N LEU A 1009 -23.12 -11.14 -22.27
CA LEU A 1009 -23.09 -9.79 -22.87
C LEU A 1009 -23.59 -8.67 -21.94
N LYS A 1010 -24.24 -9.00 -20.81
CA LYS A 1010 -24.63 -8.02 -19.79
C LYS A 1010 -23.55 -7.73 -18.75
N PHE A 1011 -22.48 -8.53 -18.72
CA PHE A 1011 -21.33 -8.42 -17.80
C PHE A 1011 -20.06 -7.87 -18.47
N ILE A 1012 -20.16 -7.47 -19.75
CA ILE A 1012 -19.16 -6.73 -20.52
C ILE A 1012 -19.69 -5.31 -20.72
#